data_AF-A0A8B9ZLA8-F1
#
_entry.id   AF-A0A8B9ZLA8-F1
#
_cell.length_a   1.000
_cell.length_b   1.000
_cell.length_c   1.000
_cell.angle_alpha   90.00
_cell.angle_beta   90.00
_cell.angle_gamma   90.00
#
_symmetry.space_group_name_H-M   'P 1'
#
loop_
_entity.id
_entity.type
_entity.pdbx_description
1 polymer ?
#
loop_
_entity_poly.entity_id
_entity_poly.type
_entity_poly.pdbx_seq_one_letter_code
_entity_poly.pdbx_strand_id
1 'polypeptide(L)'
;MDLERAKRKLEGDLKMSQVSIMDLENDKKQMDDRLKKKDFEINQLQSKIEDEQAQSSQLQKKIKELQARIEELEEEVEAERAVYAKTEKQRAELSRELEEISERLEEAGGATAAQIEMNKKREAEFQKMCCNLEEATLQHEATAAALRKKHADSTAELGEQINNLQQVKQKLEKEKSELKMEIDDLTSNMESVSKAKSNLEKMCRALEDQFSEVRTKDDEHMRLINDLNTQKTCLQTKNDELTQQLQEKESLISQLTRSKQSFTQQTEELKRQLEEENKAKNALAHALQSARHDCDLLREQYEQEQEAKGELQRALSKANSKVAQWRTKYETHAIQRMEELEEAKKKLAQRLQDSEEQTEAVNSKCASLEKTKQRLQGEVDDLMIDMERLNAACAAFDKKQKNFDKVVAEWKQKYQESQADLEAAQKESCSLSTEIFRMKNAYEEILDQAETVRRENKNLQQEISDLTEQIAEAGKTNHGLEKAKKQTEQEKCDIQAALEEAEGSLEHKEVKILHVQLELNQVKSDVDRRNAEKDEEIQQLKRNHQMALDSMQTALDAEIRSRNNALRLKKKMEGDLYDMEIQLSHANCQVAETQKHIKGMQGQLQDSQLHLDDALRENNNLKEQLAMVERRNNLMTTELEEMRAALEQTERVRKVSEQELIDASERVQILHSQNTSLLNTKKRLEADITYLQNEVEQIIQEARNAEEKAKKAIIDAAMMAEELKKEQDTSAHLERMKKNLEQMVKDLQHHLDEAEQLALKSGKKQLQKLEAKIHELENELDIEQKRGIESVKVARKYERRLKELTYQSEEDKKNISQLQELVDKLQLKVKVYKKQAEEAVSAGLFKSLWVLGGYF
;
A
#
# COMPACT_ATOMS: atom_id res chain seq x y z
N MET A 1 130.94 103.72 -80.66
CA MET A 1 130.89 102.75 -79.55
C MET A 1 129.89 103.15 -78.46
N ASP A 2 129.67 104.43 -78.17
CA ASP A 2 128.83 104.82 -77.00
C ASP A 2 127.32 104.62 -77.17
N LEU A 3 126.81 104.65 -78.41
CA LEU A 3 125.39 104.41 -78.71
C LEU A 3 124.93 102.98 -78.36
N GLU A 4 125.81 101.97 -78.45
CA GLU A 4 125.48 100.59 -78.08
C GLU A 4 125.47 100.35 -76.57
N ARG A 5 126.24 101.13 -75.79
CA ARG A 5 126.17 101.10 -74.32
C ARG A 5 124.86 101.70 -73.81
N ALA A 6 124.44 102.84 -74.38
CA ALA A 6 123.14 103.44 -74.05
C ALA A 6 121.98 102.50 -74.39
N LYS A 7 122.05 101.84 -75.56
CA LYS A 7 121.04 100.86 -75.99
C LYS A 7 120.93 99.67 -75.03
N ARG A 8 122.03 99.01 -74.67
CA ARG A 8 122.00 97.88 -73.72
C ARG A 8 121.54 98.27 -72.31
N LYS A 9 121.80 99.51 -71.87
CA LYS A 9 121.33 99.98 -70.56
C LYS A 9 119.82 100.22 -70.56
N LEU A 10 119.30 100.91 -71.58
CA LEU A 10 117.86 101.08 -71.79
C LEU A 10 117.11 99.77 -72.05
N GLU A 11 117.71 98.81 -72.76
CA GLU A 11 117.14 97.45 -72.92
C GLU A 11 117.12 96.65 -71.61
N GLY A 12 118.08 96.89 -70.71
CA GLY A 12 118.11 96.33 -69.36
C GLY A 12 117.05 96.95 -68.45
N ASP A 13 116.98 98.28 -68.40
CA ASP A 13 116.01 99.02 -67.60
C ASP A 13 114.57 98.78 -68.11
N LEU A 14 114.37 98.68 -69.43
CA LEU A 14 113.09 98.29 -70.03
C LEU A 14 112.71 96.86 -69.65
N LYS A 15 113.65 95.90 -69.64
CA LYS A 15 113.39 94.54 -69.16
C LYS A 15 113.06 94.48 -67.67
N MET A 16 113.78 95.20 -66.83
CA MET A 16 113.46 95.28 -65.39
C MET A 16 112.09 95.91 -65.15
N SER A 17 111.73 96.95 -65.91
CA SER A 17 110.40 97.56 -65.84
C SER A 17 109.31 96.64 -66.42
N GLN A 18 109.59 95.87 -67.46
CA GLN A 18 108.66 94.88 -68.02
C GLN A 18 108.44 93.70 -67.06
N VAL A 19 109.49 93.21 -66.41
CA VAL A 19 109.37 92.19 -65.34
C VAL A 19 108.57 92.75 -64.16
N SER A 20 108.90 93.96 -63.69
CA SER A 20 108.13 94.60 -62.61
C SER A 20 106.66 94.87 -62.97
N ILE A 21 106.35 95.19 -64.24
CA ILE A 21 104.96 95.32 -64.71
C ILE A 21 104.30 93.94 -64.78
N MET A 22 104.98 92.91 -65.28
CA MET A 22 104.43 91.56 -65.39
C MET A 22 104.21 90.91 -64.02
N ASP A 23 105.08 91.19 -63.04
CA ASP A 23 104.91 90.81 -61.64
C ASP A 23 103.73 91.56 -61.00
N LEU A 24 103.61 92.88 -61.23
CA LEU A 24 102.45 93.66 -60.78
C LEU A 24 101.13 93.25 -61.47
N GLU A 25 101.18 92.81 -62.73
CA GLU A 25 100.02 92.25 -63.45
C GLU A 25 99.65 90.86 -62.93
N ASN A 26 100.63 90.02 -62.58
CA ASN A 26 100.40 88.75 -61.91
C ASN A 26 99.85 88.94 -60.50
N ASP A 27 100.40 89.86 -59.72
CA ASP A 27 99.90 90.21 -58.39
C ASP A 27 98.50 90.80 -58.49
N LYS A 28 98.24 91.74 -59.41
CA LYS A 28 96.90 92.24 -59.70
C LYS A 28 95.95 91.10 -60.06
N LYS A 29 96.34 90.19 -60.95
CA LYS A 29 95.49 89.06 -61.37
C LYS A 29 95.25 88.07 -60.24
N GLN A 30 96.24 87.81 -59.39
CA GLN A 30 96.06 87.05 -58.15
C GLN A 30 95.15 87.78 -57.15
N MET A 31 95.20 89.11 -57.06
CA MET A 31 94.30 89.89 -56.22
C MET A 31 92.88 89.97 -56.80
N ASP A 32 92.72 90.04 -58.12
CA ASP A 32 91.43 89.99 -58.82
C ASP A 32 90.78 88.59 -58.69
N ASP A 33 91.57 87.51 -58.76
CA ASP A 33 91.07 86.14 -58.56
C ASP A 33 90.83 85.83 -57.05
N ARG A 34 91.60 86.44 -56.13
CA ARG A 34 91.28 86.45 -54.69
C ARG A 34 90.01 87.26 -54.41
N LEU A 35 89.82 88.41 -55.08
CA LEU A 35 88.61 89.23 -54.98
C LEU A 35 87.41 88.45 -55.50
N LYS A 36 87.44 87.86 -56.68
CA LYS A 36 86.35 87.01 -57.19
C LYS A 36 86.04 85.81 -56.29
N LYS A 37 87.05 85.18 -55.70
CA LYS A 37 86.82 84.15 -54.66
C LYS A 37 86.18 84.74 -53.41
N LYS A 38 86.60 85.93 -52.96
CA LYS A 38 85.99 86.63 -51.83
C LYS A 38 84.57 87.09 -52.13
N ASP A 39 84.26 87.57 -53.33
CA ASP A 39 82.93 87.94 -53.77
C ASP A 39 82.02 86.72 -53.88
N PHE A 40 82.54 85.57 -54.37
CA PHE A 40 81.80 84.31 -54.38
C PHE A 40 81.57 83.76 -52.96
N GLU A 41 82.56 83.82 -52.08
CA GLU A 41 82.43 83.50 -50.66
C GLU A 41 81.43 84.45 -49.98
N ILE A 42 81.46 85.76 -50.26
CA ILE A 42 80.54 86.77 -49.74
C ILE A 42 79.12 86.50 -50.24
N ASN A 43 78.91 86.21 -51.53
CA ASN A 43 77.60 85.88 -52.08
C ASN A 43 77.06 84.55 -51.51
N GLN A 44 77.92 83.53 -51.30
CA GLN A 44 77.52 82.31 -50.61
C GLN A 44 77.19 82.55 -49.12
N LEU A 45 77.93 83.43 -48.45
CA LEU A 45 77.64 83.84 -47.07
C LEU A 45 76.36 84.67 -47.00
N GLN A 46 76.09 85.55 -47.97
CA GLN A 46 74.85 86.32 -48.07
C GLN A 46 73.65 85.41 -48.32
N SER A 47 73.72 84.48 -49.27
CA SER A 47 72.67 83.46 -49.48
C SER A 47 72.44 82.61 -48.23
N LYS A 48 73.49 82.22 -47.50
CA LYS A 48 73.35 81.54 -46.20
C LYS A 48 72.74 82.43 -45.12
N ILE A 49 73.09 83.73 -45.09
CA ILE A 49 72.49 84.70 -44.17
C ILE A 49 71.01 84.92 -44.51
N GLU A 50 70.62 84.94 -45.79
CA GLU A 50 69.22 85.02 -46.21
C GLU A 50 68.45 83.74 -45.84
N ASP A 51 69.02 82.55 -46.06
CA ASP A 51 68.45 81.28 -45.63
C ASP A 51 68.34 81.18 -44.09
N GLU A 52 69.36 81.60 -43.35
CA GLU A 52 69.34 81.67 -41.88
C GLU A 52 68.38 82.76 -41.37
N GLN A 53 68.21 83.88 -42.07
CA GLN A 53 67.19 84.90 -41.75
C GLN A 53 65.77 84.40 -42.05
N ALA A 54 65.57 83.62 -43.11
CA ALA A 54 64.30 82.98 -43.44
C ALA A 54 63.96 81.88 -42.42
N GLN A 55 64.92 81.03 -42.05
CA GLN A 55 64.78 80.06 -40.97
C GLN A 55 64.56 80.73 -39.62
N SER A 56 65.31 81.79 -39.30
CA SER A 56 65.12 82.58 -38.09
C SER A 56 63.71 83.18 -38.06
N SER A 57 63.22 83.75 -39.16
CA SER A 57 61.85 84.28 -39.28
C SER A 57 60.78 83.19 -39.13
N GLN A 58 60.99 81.99 -39.68
CA GLN A 58 60.10 80.84 -39.49
C GLN A 58 60.12 80.33 -38.05
N LEU A 59 61.30 80.19 -37.44
CA LEU A 59 61.47 79.82 -36.04
C LEU A 59 60.86 80.89 -35.12
N GLN A 60 60.95 82.17 -35.46
CA GLN A 60 60.39 83.27 -34.67
C GLN A 60 58.87 83.36 -34.79
N LYS A 61 58.27 82.97 -35.94
CA LYS A 61 56.84 82.69 -36.03
C LYS A 61 56.44 81.48 -35.19
N LYS A 62 57.20 80.38 -35.28
CA LYS A 62 56.93 79.15 -34.53
C LYS A 62 57.10 79.34 -33.02
N ILE A 63 58.03 80.20 -32.59
CA ILE A 63 58.19 80.66 -31.21
C ILE A 63 56.96 81.48 -30.81
N LYS A 64 56.44 82.39 -31.65
CA LYS A 64 55.20 83.12 -31.34
C LYS A 64 53.96 82.22 -31.27
N GLU A 65 53.85 81.24 -32.15
CA GLU A 65 52.77 80.23 -32.11
C GLU A 65 52.87 79.36 -30.85
N LEU A 66 54.09 78.94 -30.47
CA LEU A 66 54.33 78.22 -29.22
C LEU A 66 54.15 79.10 -27.98
N GLN A 67 54.47 80.40 -28.05
CA GLN A 67 54.23 81.37 -26.97
C GLN A 67 52.73 81.59 -26.79
N ALA A 68 51.97 81.84 -27.85
CA ALA A 68 50.51 81.92 -27.78
C ALA A 68 49.90 80.61 -27.27
N ARG A 69 50.46 79.45 -27.64
CA ARG A 69 50.01 78.15 -27.12
C ARG A 69 50.40 77.91 -25.66
N ILE A 70 51.51 78.49 -25.20
CA ILE A 70 51.91 78.50 -23.78
C ILE A 70 50.99 79.45 -23.01
N GLU A 71 50.69 80.64 -23.53
CA GLU A 71 49.73 81.59 -22.96
C GLU A 71 48.32 80.96 -22.86
N GLU A 72 47.83 80.29 -23.90
CA GLU A 72 46.57 79.51 -23.85
C GLU A 72 46.61 78.41 -22.76
N LEU A 73 47.70 77.66 -22.65
CA LEU A 73 47.86 76.60 -21.63
C LEU A 73 48.08 77.17 -20.23
N GLU A 74 48.69 78.35 -20.10
CA GLU A 74 48.83 79.09 -18.84
C GLU A 74 47.50 79.68 -18.41
N GLU A 75 46.67 80.21 -19.32
CA GLU A 75 45.29 80.61 -19.05
C GLU A 75 44.41 79.39 -18.69
N GLU A 76 44.55 78.25 -19.37
CA GLU A 76 43.87 77.00 -19.00
C GLU A 76 44.33 76.50 -17.61
N VAL A 77 45.63 76.55 -17.30
CA VAL A 77 46.17 76.18 -15.98
C VAL A 77 45.79 77.20 -14.90
N GLU A 78 45.66 78.48 -15.21
CA GLU A 78 45.14 79.51 -14.28
C GLU A 78 43.64 79.37 -14.08
N ALA A 79 42.87 79.00 -15.11
CA ALA A 79 41.46 78.66 -14.99
C ALA A 79 41.27 77.38 -14.17
N GLU A 80 42.06 76.33 -14.41
CA GLU A 80 42.07 75.12 -13.59
C GLU A 80 42.52 75.42 -12.16
N ARG A 81 43.53 76.28 -11.93
CA ARG A 81 43.92 76.72 -10.58
C ARG A 81 42.85 77.59 -9.92
N ALA A 82 42.10 78.40 -10.67
CA ALA A 82 41.00 79.19 -10.13
C ALA A 82 39.78 78.32 -9.82
N VAL A 83 39.53 77.26 -10.60
CA VAL A 83 38.53 76.23 -10.31
C VAL A 83 38.99 75.38 -9.12
N TYR A 84 40.26 74.95 -9.08
CA TYR A 84 40.85 74.20 -7.97
C TYR A 84 40.85 75.01 -6.69
N ALA A 85 41.25 76.28 -6.72
CA ALA A 85 41.17 77.18 -5.57
C ALA A 85 39.70 77.45 -5.16
N LYS A 86 38.74 77.45 -6.09
CA LYS A 86 37.31 77.51 -5.74
C LYS A 86 36.81 76.21 -5.13
N THR A 87 37.18 75.04 -5.65
CA THR A 87 36.77 73.74 -5.10
C THR A 87 37.53 73.42 -3.81
N GLU A 88 38.75 73.91 -3.64
CA GLU A 88 39.55 73.80 -2.42
C GLU A 88 39.10 74.82 -1.38
N LYS A 89 38.67 76.04 -1.77
CA LYS A 89 37.98 76.97 -0.88
C LYS A 89 36.59 76.46 -0.51
N GLN A 90 35.82 75.89 -1.42
CA GLN A 90 34.56 75.21 -1.10
C GLN A 90 34.78 73.95 -0.26
N ARG A 91 35.87 73.20 -0.47
CA ARG A 91 36.23 72.05 0.36
C ARG A 91 36.77 72.48 1.72
N ALA A 92 37.43 73.63 1.84
CA ALA A 92 37.85 74.22 3.10
C ALA A 92 36.67 74.88 3.82
N GLU A 93 35.72 75.49 3.11
CA GLU A 93 34.45 75.98 3.64
C GLU A 93 33.58 74.81 4.09
N LEU A 94 33.47 73.72 3.32
CA LEU A 94 32.78 72.49 3.72
C LEU A 94 33.53 71.72 4.81
N SER A 95 34.86 71.72 4.84
CA SER A 95 35.65 71.15 5.94
C SER A 95 35.54 71.98 7.20
N ARG A 96 35.49 73.32 7.10
CA ARG A 96 35.28 74.24 8.21
C ARG A 96 33.81 74.26 8.65
N GLU A 97 32.85 74.03 7.76
CA GLU A 97 31.44 73.78 8.10
C GLU A 97 31.30 72.40 8.73
N LEU A 98 32.03 71.39 8.28
CA LEU A 98 32.10 70.08 8.95
C LEU A 98 32.83 70.16 10.28
N GLU A 99 33.84 71.01 10.45
CA GLU A 99 34.51 71.29 11.72
C GLU A 99 33.63 72.16 12.62
N GLU A 100 32.93 73.20 12.13
CA GLU A 100 31.94 73.96 12.91
C GLU A 100 30.72 73.10 13.27
N ILE A 101 30.30 72.16 12.41
CA ILE A 101 29.25 71.19 12.71
C ILE A 101 29.79 70.12 13.66
N SER A 102 31.05 69.69 13.55
CA SER A 102 31.66 68.72 14.47
C SER A 102 31.94 69.33 15.83
N GLU A 103 32.46 70.56 15.91
CA GLU A 103 32.59 71.36 17.13
C GLU A 103 31.20 71.67 17.69
N ARG A 104 30.19 72.05 16.90
CA ARG A 104 28.81 72.15 17.40
C ARG A 104 28.20 70.81 17.77
N LEU A 105 28.71 69.68 17.29
CA LEU A 105 28.24 68.33 17.61
C LEU A 105 29.08 67.66 18.71
N GLU A 106 30.24 68.23 19.07
CA GLU A 106 31.04 67.97 20.28
C GLU A 106 30.69 68.95 21.41
N GLU A 107 30.24 70.17 21.11
CA GLU A 107 29.65 71.12 22.06
C GLU A 107 28.20 70.76 22.33
N ALA A 108 27.38 70.46 21.30
CA ALA A 108 26.09 69.81 21.54
C ALA A 108 26.31 68.38 22.03
N GLY A 109 27.36 67.68 21.63
CA GLY A 109 27.71 66.35 22.15
C GLY A 109 28.16 66.39 23.60
N GLY A 110 28.83 67.46 24.03
CA GLY A 110 29.34 67.72 25.37
C GLY A 110 28.31 68.35 26.30
N ALA A 111 27.48 69.25 25.78
CA ALA A 111 26.28 69.74 26.46
C ALA A 111 25.22 68.65 26.56
N THR A 112 25.04 67.82 25.53
CA THR A 112 24.18 66.63 25.59
C THR A 112 24.85 65.52 26.39
N ALA A 113 26.18 65.40 26.47
CA ALA A 113 26.84 64.45 27.39
C ALA A 113 26.75 64.93 28.84
N ALA A 114 26.88 66.21 29.13
CA ALA A 114 26.66 66.78 30.45
C ALA A 114 25.18 66.75 30.83
N GLN A 115 24.27 66.97 29.88
CA GLN A 115 22.82 66.81 30.07
C GLN A 115 22.43 65.33 30.15
N ILE A 116 23.11 64.41 29.47
CA ILE A 116 22.96 62.94 29.60
C ILE A 116 23.64 62.45 30.87
N GLU A 117 24.68 63.09 31.40
CA GLU A 117 25.29 62.70 32.68
C GLU A 117 24.47 63.27 33.84
N MET A 118 23.91 64.46 33.70
CA MET A 118 22.94 65.02 34.64
C MET A 118 21.59 64.30 34.54
N ASN A 119 21.13 63.96 33.33
CA ASN A 119 19.97 63.09 33.15
C ASN A 119 20.28 61.68 33.59
N LYS A 120 21.48 61.10 33.43
CA LYS A 120 21.85 59.79 34.00
C LYS A 120 21.99 59.84 35.51
N LYS A 121 22.39 60.97 36.11
CA LYS A 121 22.36 61.13 37.58
C LYS A 121 20.92 61.27 38.06
N ARG A 122 20.09 62.07 37.38
CA ARG A 122 18.65 62.19 37.67
C ARG A 122 17.87 60.92 37.33
N GLU A 123 18.25 60.16 36.32
CA GLU A 123 17.68 58.88 35.91
C GLU A 123 18.23 57.76 36.74
N ALA A 124 19.46 57.81 37.26
CA ALA A 124 19.94 56.86 38.26
C ALA A 124 19.38 57.18 39.65
N GLU A 125 19.11 58.44 39.98
CA GLU A 125 18.39 58.84 41.18
C GLU A 125 16.89 58.54 41.04
N PHE A 126 16.29 58.77 39.88
CA PHE A 126 14.90 58.42 39.58
C PHE A 126 14.72 56.92 39.42
N GLN A 127 15.62 56.19 38.78
CA GLN A 127 15.67 54.72 38.78
C GLN A 127 16.00 54.18 40.16
N LYS A 128 16.81 54.85 41.00
CA LYS A 128 17.00 54.43 42.39
C LYS A 128 15.77 54.72 43.23
N MET A 129 15.04 55.80 42.99
CA MET A 129 13.79 56.10 43.68
C MET A 129 12.64 55.23 43.17
N CYS A 130 12.60 54.92 41.87
CA CYS A 130 11.69 53.96 41.25
C CYS A 130 12.03 52.55 41.70
N CYS A 131 13.28 52.08 41.64
CA CYS A 131 13.68 50.79 42.21
C CYS A 131 13.48 50.75 43.72
N ASN A 132 13.69 51.82 44.50
CA ASN A 132 13.35 51.82 45.94
C ASN A 132 11.83 51.78 46.16
N LEU A 133 11.04 52.42 45.29
CA LEU A 133 9.57 52.47 45.39
C LEU A 133 8.92 51.21 44.80
N GLU A 134 9.55 50.58 43.82
CA GLU A 134 9.26 49.26 43.26
C GLU A 134 9.75 48.19 44.23
N GLU A 135 10.85 48.35 44.95
CA GLU A 135 11.28 47.46 46.04
C GLU A 135 10.36 47.61 47.25
N ALA A 136 9.93 48.83 47.60
CA ALA A 136 8.93 49.04 48.64
C ALA A 136 7.54 48.55 48.21
N THR A 137 7.15 48.74 46.94
CA THR A 137 5.90 48.21 46.39
C THR A 137 5.97 46.70 46.26
N LEU A 138 7.09 46.12 45.82
CA LEU A 138 7.35 44.68 45.83
C LEU A 138 7.46 44.13 47.23
N GLN A 139 7.90 44.89 48.24
CA GLN A 139 7.84 44.46 49.65
C GLN A 139 6.41 44.54 50.19
N HIS A 140 5.61 45.55 49.82
CA HIS A 140 4.21 45.66 50.18
C HIS A 140 3.33 44.64 49.43
N GLU A 141 3.64 44.36 48.17
CA GLU A 141 3.01 43.34 47.35
C GLU A 141 3.52 41.96 47.73
N ALA A 142 4.79 41.76 48.11
CA ALA A 142 5.28 40.48 48.65
C ALA A 142 4.79 40.23 50.07
N THR A 143 4.56 41.26 50.90
CA THR A 143 3.91 41.06 52.23
C THR A 143 2.41 40.87 52.09
N ALA A 144 1.73 41.60 51.19
CA ALA A 144 0.33 41.36 50.87
C ALA A 144 0.12 40.03 50.13
N ALA A 145 1.05 39.65 49.24
CA ALA A 145 1.07 38.34 48.59
C ALA A 145 1.44 37.26 49.60
N ALA A 146 2.42 37.42 50.49
CA ALA A 146 2.70 36.45 51.54
C ALA A 146 1.55 36.33 52.55
N LEU A 147 0.76 37.38 52.79
CA LEU A 147 -0.46 37.30 53.60
C LEU A 147 -1.62 36.65 52.83
N ARG A 148 -1.76 36.93 51.53
CA ARG A 148 -2.75 36.25 50.66
C ARG A 148 -2.38 34.79 50.40
N LYS A 149 -1.10 34.49 50.25
CA LYS A 149 -0.49 33.16 50.11
C LYS A 149 -0.70 32.45 51.43
N LYS A 150 -0.19 32.93 52.56
CA LYS A 150 -0.51 32.36 53.89
C LYS A 150 -2.02 32.17 54.18
N HIS A 151 -2.91 33.04 53.70
CA HIS A 151 -4.35 32.79 53.75
C HIS A 151 -4.85 31.73 52.75
N ALA A 152 -4.35 31.73 51.52
CA ALA A 152 -4.60 30.73 50.49
C ALA A 152 -4.01 29.38 50.91
N ASP A 153 -2.75 29.29 51.31
CA ASP A 153 -2.06 28.15 51.91
C ASP A 153 -2.81 27.68 53.13
N SER A 154 -3.21 28.53 54.08
CA SER A 154 -4.02 28.07 55.22
C SER A 154 -5.40 27.57 54.78
N THR A 155 -6.00 28.15 53.74
CA THR A 155 -7.27 27.67 53.15
C THR A 155 -7.07 26.40 52.31
N ALA A 156 -5.88 26.19 51.74
CA ALA A 156 -5.49 25.05 50.92
C ALA A 156 -5.03 23.90 51.80
N GLU A 157 -4.28 24.13 52.88
CA GLU A 157 -4.01 23.20 53.99
C GLU A 157 -5.31 22.80 54.68
N LEU A 158 -6.24 23.72 54.96
CA LEU A 158 -7.56 23.35 55.47
C LEU A 158 -8.38 22.62 54.40
N GLY A 159 -8.26 23.00 53.14
CA GLY A 159 -8.89 22.34 51.99
C GLY A 159 -8.33 20.94 51.74
N GLU A 160 -7.03 20.74 51.94
CA GLU A 160 -6.30 19.48 51.84
C GLU A 160 -6.52 18.64 53.08
N GLN A 161 -6.61 19.21 54.28
CA GLN A 161 -7.08 18.51 55.46
C GLN A 161 -8.52 18.06 55.25
N ILE A 162 -9.39 18.88 54.67
CA ILE A 162 -10.76 18.48 54.30
C ILE A 162 -10.74 17.43 53.19
N ASN A 163 -9.91 17.54 52.15
CA ASN A 163 -9.83 16.59 51.04
C ASN A 163 -9.17 15.27 51.45
N ASN A 164 -8.17 15.31 52.33
CA ASN A 164 -7.51 14.15 52.92
C ASN A 164 -8.44 13.50 53.95
N LEU A 165 -9.16 14.25 54.77
CA LEU A 165 -10.22 13.72 55.63
C LEU A 165 -11.41 13.20 54.79
N GLN A 166 -11.70 13.77 53.62
CA GLN A 166 -12.71 13.24 52.69
C GLN A 166 -12.22 12.00 51.96
N GLN A 167 -10.95 11.91 51.55
CA GLN A 167 -10.37 10.70 50.96
C GLN A 167 -10.22 9.60 52.00
N VAL A 168 -9.76 9.91 53.21
CA VAL A 168 -9.69 8.99 54.34
C VAL A 168 -11.10 8.59 54.76
N LYS A 169 -12.08 9.51 54.78
CA LYS A 169 -13.49 9.17 54.98
C LYS A 169 -14.03 8.29 53.86
N GLN A 170 -13.75 8.56 52.58
CA GLN A 170 -14.19 7.74 51.45
C GLN A 170 -13.51 6.37 51.44
N LYS A 171 -12.22 6.29 51.80
CA LYS A 171 -11.50 5.03 52.01
C LYS A 171 -12.08 4.28 53.19
N LEU A 172 -12.31 4.91 54.33
CA LEU A 172 -12.94 4.30 55.50
C LEU A 172 -14.43 3.97 55.27
N GLU A 173 -15.15 4.71 54.43
CA GLU A 173 -16.53 4.39 54.02
C GLU A 173 -16.54 3.22 53.03
N LYS A 174 -15.54 3.14 52.15
CA LYS A 174 -15.32 2.02 51.22
C LYS A 174 -14.89 0.77 51.97
N GLU A 175 -13.85 0.83 52.79
CA GLU A 175 -13.40 -0.22 53.71
C GLU A 175 -14.52 -0.61 54.69
N LYS A 176 -15.31 0.33 55.22
CA LYS A 176 -16.50 0.00 56.01
C LYS A 176 -17.58 -0.66 55.17
N SER A 177 -17.76 -0.31 53.90
CA SER A 177 -18.71 -0.98 53.01
C SER A 177 -18.22 -2.36 52.59
N GLU A 178 -16.91 -2.54 52.40
CA GLU A 178 -16.24 -3.80 52.07
C GLU A 178 -16.25 -4.73 53.29
N LEU A 179 -15.83 -4.27 54.47
CA LEU A 179 -15.98 -4.99 55.74
C LEU A 179 -17.44 -5.26 56.09
N LYS A 180 -18.37 -4.37 55.73
CA LYS A 180 -19.81 -4.63 55.92
C LYS A 180 -20.31 -5.68 54.93
N MET A 181 -19.86 -5.67 53.67
CA MET A 181 -20.16 -6.73 52.71
C MET A 181 -19.50 -8.05 53.13
N GLU A 182 -18.27 -8.05 53.67
CA GLU A 182 -17.65 -9.24 54.27
C GLU A 182 -18.41 -9.72 55.50
N ILE A 183 -18.91 -8.82 56.36
CA ILE A 183 -19.77 -9.19 57.50
C ILE A 183 -21.12 -9.72 57.02
N ASP A 184 -21.74 -9.11 56.02
CA ASP A 184 -23.03 -9.53 55.47
C ASP A 184 -22.88 -10.86 54.69
N ASP A 185 -21.75 -11.08 53.99
CA ASP A 185 -21.37 -12.33 53.34
C ASP A 185 -21.00 -13.42 54.35
N LEU A 186 -20.24 -13.11 55.41
CA LEU A 186 -19.95 -14.04 56.50
C LEU A 186 -21.21 -14.36 57.32
N THR A 187 -22.14 -13.42 57.45
CA THR A 187 -23.44 -13.63 58.10
C THR A 187 -24.34 -14.47 57.21
N SER A 188 -24.39 -14.20 55.90
CA SER A 188 -25.08 -15.02 54.89
C SER A 188 -24.50 -16.44 54.82
N ASN A 189 -23.18 -16.58 54.89
CA ASN A 189 -22.50 -17.88 54.98
C ASN A 189 -22.76 -18.56 56.33
N MET A 190 -22.83 -17.82 57.44
CA MET A 190 -23.19 -18.40 58.74
C MET A 190 -24.67 -18.79 58.80
N GLU A 191 -25.57 -18.03 58.18
CA GLU A 191 -26.98 -18.37 58.01
C GLU A 191 -27.15 -19.58 57.07
N SER A 192 -26.40 -19.66 55.97
CA SER A 192 -26.46 -20.80 55.04
C SER A 192 -25.87 -22.06 55.68
N VAL A 193 -24.77 -21.96 56.42
CA VAL A 193 -24.21 -23.06 57.24
C VAL A 193 -25.14 -23.41 58.40
N SER A 194 -25.83 -22.46 59.02
CA SER A 194 -26.82 -22.71 60.08
C SER A 194 -28.09 -23.37 59.54
N LYS A 195 -28.58 -22.97 58.37
CA LYS A 195 -29.68 -23.62 57.65
C LYS A 195 -29.28 -25.01 57.17
N ALA A 196 -28.08 -25.17 56.61
CA ALA A 196 -27.52 -26.48 56.22
C ALA A 196 -27.35 -27.39 57.45
N LYS A 197 -26.84 -26.88 58.57
CA LYS A 197 -26.76 -27.58 59.85
C LYS A 197 -28.15 -27.96 60.38
N SER A 198 -29.12 -27.05 60.35
CA SER A 198 -30.51 -27.35 60.77
C SER A 198 -31.15 -28.40 59.88
N ASN A 199 -30.89 -28.38 58.57
CA ASN A 199 -31.37 -29.38 57.62
C ASN A 199 -30.66 -30.73 57.81
N LEU A 200 -29.36 -30.74 58.10
CA LEU A 200 -28.61 -31.93 58.48
C LEU A 200 -29.09 -32.48 59.84
N GLU A 201 -29.36 -31.65 60.83
CA GLU A 201 -29.93 -32.06 62.12
C GLU A 201 -31.36 -32.61 61.96
N LYS A 202 -32.19 -32.00 61.10
CA LYS A 202 -33.50 -32.55 60.72
C LYS A 202 -33.38 -33.88 60.00
N MET A 203 -32.39 -34.04 59.11
CA MET A 203 -32.17 -35.30 58.40
C MET A 203 -31.57 -36.37 59.31
N CYS A 204 -30.67 -36.01 60.24
CA CYS A 204 -30.18 -36.89 61.29
C CYS A 204 -31.32 -37.33 62.19
N ARG A 205 -32.19 -36.43 62.66
CA ARG A 205 -33.40 -36.80 63.43
C ARG A 205 -34.34 -37.69 62.62
N ALA A 206 -34.59 -37.39 61.35
CA ALA A 206 -35.43 -38.25 60.50
C ALA A 206 -34.79 -39.64 60.26
N LEU A 207 -33.46 -39.74 60.21
CA LEU A 207 -32.74 -41.02 60.14
C LEU A 207 -32.69 -41.74 61.50
N GLU A 208 -32.62 -41.01 62.62
CA GLU A 208 -32.75 -41.54 63.98
C GLU A 208 -34.17 -42.06 64.25
N ASP A 209 -35.19 -41.33 63.79
CA ASP A 209 -36.60 -41.71 63.84
C ASP A 209 -36.83 -42.96 62.97
N GLN A 210 -36.35 -42.97 61.71
CA GLN A 210 -36.38 -44.16 60.86
C GLN A 210 -35.61 -45.35 61.45
N PHE A 211 -34.45 -45.12 62.06
CA PHE A 211 -33.68 -46.16 62.74
C PHE A 211 -34.43 -46.66 63.99
N SER A 212 -35.12 -45.78 64.72
CA SER A 212 -35.96 -46.14 65.85
C SER A 212 -37.18 -46.95 65.39
N GLU A 213 -37.82 -46.58 64.28
CA GLU A 213 -38.91 -47.36 63.67
C GLU A 213 -38.45 -48.73 63.19
N VAL A 214 -37.30 -48.80 62.53
CA VAL A 214 -36.69 -50.07 62.09
C VAL A 214 -36.34 -50.92 63.30
N ARG A 215 -35.83 -50.32 64.38
CA ARG A 215 -35.54 -51.01 65.64
C ARG A 215 -36.80 -51.47 66.37
N THR A 216 -37.88 -50.68 66.39
CA THR A 216 -39.17 -51.13 66.97
C THR A 216 -39.79 -52.23 66.11
N LYS A 217 -39.65 -52.17 64.78
CA LYS A 217 -40.05 -53.25 63.86
C LYS A 217 -39.19 -54.49 64.07
N ASP A 218 -37.89 -54.36 64.34
CA ASP A 218 -37.00 -55.48 64.67
C ASP A 218 -37.34 -56.10 66.03
N ASP A 219 -37.61 -55.29 67.05
CA ASP A 219 -38.13 -55.74 68.36
C ASP A 219 -39.50 -56.43 68.21
N GLU A 220 -40.39 -55.93 67.35
CA GLU A 220 -41.68 -56.55 67.01
C GLU A 220 -41.50 -57.85 66.21
N HIS A 221 -40.58 -57.91 65.25
CA HIS A 221 -40.23 -59.12 64.52
C HIS A 221 -39.57 -60.15 65.44
N MET A 222 -38.74 -59.74 66.39
CA MET A 222 -38.15 -60.61 67.41
C MET A 222 -39.21 -61.13 68.39
N ARG A 223 -40.19 -60.32 68.78
CA ARG A 223 -41.39 -60.81 69.50
C ARG A 223 -42.18 -61.79 68.65
N LEU A 224 -42.46 -61.48 67.38
CA LEU A 224 -43.18 -62.36 66.48
C LEU A 224 -42.43 -63.68 66.24
N ILE A 225 -41.10 -63.66 66.14
CA ILE A 225 -40.24 -64.85 66.03
C ILE A 225 -40.32 -65.67 67.33
N ASN A 226 -40.34 -65.03 68.49
CA ASN A 226 -40.52 -65.71 69.78
C ASN A 226 -41.94 -66.29 69.94
N ASP A 227 -42.98 -65.58 69.50
CA ASP A 227 -44.36 -66.05 69.47
C ASP A 227 -44.53 -67.21 68.47
N LEU A 228 -43.91 -67.13 67.30
CA LEU A 228 -43.88 -68.22 66.32
C LEU A 228 -43.04 -69.41 66.81
N ASN A 229 -41.96 -69.19 67.58
CA ASN A 229 -41.18 -70.27 68.19
C ASN A 229 -41.92 -70.93 69.37
N THR A 230 -42.69 -70.18 70.16
CA THR A 230 -43.55 -70.74 71.23
C THR A 230 -44.78 -71.44 70.64
N GLN A 231 -45.38 -70.91 69.58
CA GLN A 231 -46.38 -71.63 68.80
C GLN A 231 -45.81 -72.89 68.16
N LYS A 232 -44.60 -72.83 67.57
CA LYS A 232 -43.91 -73.99 67.00
C LYS A 232 -43.62 -75.04 68.06
N THR A 233 -43.13 -74.69 69.24
CA THR A 233 -42.91 -75.66 70.33
C THR A 233 -44.22 -76.22 70.87
N CYS A 234 -45.29 -75.42 70.98
CA CYS A 234 -46.63 -75.91 71.34
C CYS A 234 -47.24 -76.83 70.28
N LEU A 235 -47.02 -76.55 68.98
CA LEU A 235 -47.43 -77.41 67.88
C LEU A 235 -46.55 -78.68 67.81
N GLN A 236 -45.27 -78.57 68.14
CA GLN A 236 -44.35 -79.71 68.22
C GLN A 236 -44.77 -80.64 69.37
N THR A 237 -45.02 -80.13 70.58
CA THR A 237 -45.53 -80.95 71.69
C THR A 237 -46.90 -81.54 71.37
N LYS A 238 -47.81 -80.81 70.70
CA LYS A 238 -49.08 -81.39 70.20
C LYS A 238 -48.86 -82.47 69.14
N ASN A 239 -47.83 -82.34 68.30
CA ASN A 239 -47.49 -83.34 67.30
C ASN A 239 -46.84 -84.58 67.93
N ASP A 240 -46.02 -84.39 68.98
CA ASP A 240 -45.47 -85.47 69.79
C ASP A 240 -46.58 -86.20 70.57
N GLU A 241 -47.53 -85.46 71.17
CA GLU A 241 -48.76 -85.99 71.79
C GLU A 241 -49.64 -86.75 70.76
N LEU A 242 -49.86 -86.19 69.58
CA LEU A 242 -50.61 -86.85 68.50
C LEU A 242 -49.86 -88.07 67.95
N THR A 243 -48.52 -88.06 67.94
CA THR A 243 -47.70 -89.21 67.56
C THR A 243 -47.74 -90.29 68.63
N GLN A 244 -47.76 -89.93 69.91
CA GLN A 244 -47.98 -90.86 71.02
C GLN A 244 -49.40 -91.45 70.97
N GLN A 245 -50.42 -90.62 70.73
CA GLN A 245 -51.79 -91.11 70.49
C GLN A 245 -51.85 -92.00 69.25
N LEU A 246 -51.13 -91.68 68.17
CA LEU A 246 -51.04 -92.53 66.99
C LEU A 246 -50.42 -93.89 67.35
N GLN A 247 -49.31 -93.92 68.07
CA GLN A 247 -48.68 -95.16 68.55
C GLN A 247 -49.60 -95.96 69.49
N GLU A 248 -50.33 -95.30 70.38
CA GLU A 248 -51.36 -95.95 71.20
C GLU A 248 -52.47 -96.54 70.32
N LYS A 249 -52.98 -95.81 69.33
CA LYS A 249 -53.98 -96.30 68.37
C LYS A 249 -53.42 -97.39 67.46
N GLU A 250 -52.15 -97.36 67.07
CA GLU A 250 -51.47 -98.40 66.29
C GLU A 250 -51.25 -99.67 67.12
N SER A 251 -50.96 -99.52 68.42
CA SER A 251 -50.92 -100.64 69.37
C SER A 251 -52.30 -101.26 69.57
N LEU A 252 -53.34 -100.42 69.65
CA LEU A 252 -54.74 -100.85 69.73
C LEU A 252 -55.20 -101.51 68.43
N ILE A 253 -54.83 -100.94 67.27
CA ILE A 253 -55.06 -101.53 65.94
C ILE A 253 -54.29 -102.85 65.83
N SER A 254 -53.10 -102.97 66.40
CA SER A 254 -52.33 -104.23 66.41
C SER A 254 -53.00 -105.29 67.28
N GLN A 255 -53.53 -104.93 68.46
CA GLN A 255 -54.36 -105.82 69.28
C GLN A 255 -55.66 -106.20 68.56
N LEU A 256 -56.39 -105.23 68.02
CA LEU A 256 -57.61 -105.42 67.24
C LEU A 256 -57.37 -106.20 65.95
N THR A 257 -56.17 -106.14 65.36
CA THR A 257 -55.80 -106.92 64.17
C THR A 257 -55.50 -108.37 64.56
N ARG A 258 -54.89 -108.62 65.72
CA ARG A 258 -54.74 -109.97 66.28
C ARG A 258 -56.10 -110.57 66.64
N SER A 259 -56.98 -109.83 67.31
CA SER A 259 -58.34 -110.32 67.61
C SER A 259 -59.18 -110.47 66.34
N LYS A 260 -59.06 -109.55 65.38
CA LYS A 260 -59.65 -109.68 64.04
C LYS A 260 -59.14 -110.93 63.34
N GLN A 261 -57.84 -111.24 63.34
CA GLN A 261 -57.30 -112.47 62.75
C GLN A 261 -57.90 -113.72 63.42
N SER A 262 -58.02 -113.75 64.75
CA SER A 262 -58.70 -114.83 65.48
C SER A 262 -60.18 -114.96 65.09
N PHE A 263 -60.93 -113.85 65.01
CA PHE A 263 -62.31 -113.86 64.53
C PHE A 263 -62.43 -114.17 63.02
N THR A 264 -61.43 -113.84 62.21
CA THR A 264 -61.39 -114.14 60.78
C THR A 264 -61.21 -115.63 60.59
N GLN A 265 -60.35 -116.29 61.37
CA GLN A 265 -60.22 -117.76 61.40
C GLN A 265 -61.53 -118.44 61.83
N GLN A 266 -62.22 -117.93 62.87
CA GLN A 266 -63.56 -118.41 63.22
C GLN A 266 -64.58 -118.18 62.09
N THR A 267 -64.50 -117.05 61.40
CA THR A 267 -65.39 -116.71 60.27
C THR A 267 -65.07 -117.55 59.03
N GLU A 268 -63.83 -117.94 58.81
CA GLU A 268 -63.41 -118.83 57.72
C GLU A 268 -63.89 -120.26 57.97
N GLU A 269 -63.84 -120.74 59.21
CA GLU A 269 -64.44 -122.03 59.59
C GLU A 269 -65.97 -122.02 59.38
N LEU A 270 -66.66 -120.93 59.76
CA LEU A 270 -68.10 -120.75 59.50
C LEU A 270 -68.42 -120.55 58.00
N LYS A 271 -67.53 -119.90 57.22
CA LYS A 271 -67.68 -119.75 55.77
C LYS A 271 -67.50 -121.07 55.05
N ARG A 272 -66.60 -121.94 55.52
CA ARG A 272 -66.44 -123.30 54.98
C ARG A 272 -67.75 -124.08 55.11
N GLN A 273 -68.44 -123.97 56.25
CA GLN A 273 -69.78 -124.52 56.46
C GLN A 273 -70.83 -123.85 55.55
N LEU A 274 -70.77 -122.52 55.35
CA LEU A 274 -71.70 -121.79 54.47
C LEU A 274 -71.49 -122.05 52.97
N GLU A 275 -70.27 -122.36 52.53
CA GLU A 275 -69.98 -122.70 51.12
C GLU A 275 -70.43 -124.13 50.77
N GLU A 276 -70.43 -125.04 51.75
CA GLU A 276 -71.07 -126.35 51.64
C GLU A 276 -72.60 -126.16 51.43
N GLU A 277 -73.25 -125.22 52.13
CA GLU A 277 -74.67 -124.85 51.93
C GLU A 277 -74.95 -124.09 50.61
N ASN A 278 -74.13 -123.10 50.23
CA ASN A 278 -74.38 -122.30 49.01
C ASN A 278 -74.21 -123.10 47.71
N LYS A 279 -73.42 -124.18 47.72
CA LYS A 279 -73.38 -125.13 46.60
C LYS A 279 -74.73 -125.82 46.38
N ALA A 280 -75.49 -126.11 47.45
CA ALA A 280 -76.86 -126.61 47.33
C ALA A 280 -77.82 -125.53 46.78
N LYS A 281 -77.61 -124.26 47.14
CA LYS A 281 -78.47 -123.14 46.71
C LYS A 281 -78.32 -122.74 45.24
N ASN A 282 -77.09 -122.59 44.74
CA ASN A 282 -76.87 -122.03 43.38
C ASN A 282 -77.37 -122.93 42.25
N ALA A 283 -77.50 -124.25 42.50
CA ALA A 283 -78.16 -125.18 41.58
C ALA A 283 -79.64 -124.84 41.30
N LEU A 284 -80.32 -124.12 42.21
CA LEU A 284 -81.74 -123.77 42.09
C LEU A 284 -81.98 -122.43 41.37
N ALA A 285 -81.03 -121.50 41.38
CA ALA A 285 -81.26 -120.12 40.97
C ALA A 285 -81.18 -119.88 39.44
N HIS A 286 -80.31 -120.61 38.73
CA HIS A 286 -80.12 -120.43 37.29
C HIS A 286 -81.38 -120.71 36.44
N ALA A 287 -82.35 -121.45 36.98
CA ALA A 287 -83.61 -121.73 36.30
C ALA A 287 -84.55 -120.51 36.14
N LEU A 288 -84.32 -119.40 36.86
CA LEU A 288 -85.34 -118.36 37.02
C LEU A 288 -85.31 -117.23 35.98
N GLN A 289 -84.16 -116.58 35.76
CA GLN A 289 -84.16 -115.19 35.27
C GLN A 289 -83.88 -114.95 33.78
N SER A 290 -83.83 -116.03 32.99
CA SER A 290 -83.92 -115.97 31.52
C SER A 290 -85.13 -115.13 31.05
N ALA A 291 -86.22 -115.13 31.83
CA ALA A 291 -87.52 -114.53 31.50
C ALA A 291 -87.63 -112.99 31.58
N ARG A 292 -86.54 -112.22 31.67
CA ARG A 292 -86.62 -110.73 31.83
C ARG A 292 -86.02 -109.90 30.70
N HIS A 293 -85.33 -110.49 29.72
CA HIS A 293 -84.58 -109.72 28.74
C HIS A 293 -85.46 -108.94 27.73
N ASP A 294 -86.69 -109.42 27.46
CA ASP A 294 -87.37 -109.15 26.20
C ASP A 294 -88.29 -107.90 26.17
N CYS A 295 -88.41 -107.13 27.26
CA CYS A 295 -89.48 -106.12 27.39
C CYS A 295 -89.13 -104.68 26.95
N ASP A 296 -87.88 -104.23 27.08
CA ASP A 296 -87.58 -102.79 27.04
C ASP A 296 -87.24 -102.24 25.64
N LEU A 297 -87.00 -103.09 24.64
CA LEU A 297 -86.42 -102.72 23.34
C LEU A 297 -87.32 -101.90 22.40
N LEU A 298 -88.61 -101.68 22.73
CA LEU A 298 -89.64 -101.25 21.78
C LEU A 298 -90.07 -99.77 21.85
N ARG A 299 -89.57 -98.96 22.80
CA ARG A 299 -90.19 -97.65 23.11
C ARG A 299 -89.50 -96.40 22.53
N GLU A 300 -88.18 -96.41 22.31
CA GLU A 300 -87.42 -95.18 21.97
C GLU A 300 -87.42 -94.79 20.47
N GLN A 301 -87.84 -95.66 19.55
CA GLN A 301 -87.69 -95.42 18.11
C GLN A 301 -88.62 -94.35 17.49
N TYR A 302 -89.52 -93.73 18.26
CA TYR A 302 -90.56 -92.82 17.73
C TYR A 302 -90.16 -91.33 17.71
N GLU A 303 -89.27 -90.88 18.60
CA GLU A 303 -89.03 -89.43 18.81
C GLU A 303 -88.03 -88.79 17.84
N GLN A 304 -87.29 -89.58 17.04
CA GLN A 304 -86.15 -89.07 16.24
C GLN A 304 -86.51 -88.39 14.89
N GLU A 305 -87.76 -88.44 14.41
CA GLU A 305 -88.08 -88.15 13.00
C GLU A 305 -88.70 -86.76 12.67
N GLN A 306 -89.03 -85.89 13.64
CA GLN A 306 -89.80 -84.66 13.32
C GLN A 306 -88.99 -83.41 12.97
N GLU A 307 -88.01 -82.98 13.77
CA GLU A 307 -87.52 -81.59 13.71
C GLU A 307 -86.24 -81.34 12.90
N ALA A 308 -85.82 -82.32 12.08
CA ALA A 308 -84.75 -82.19 11.10
C ALA A 308 -85.07 -81.23 9.90
N LYS A 309 -86.00 -80.28 10.05
CA LYS A 309 -86.72 -79.63 8.93
C LYS A 309 -86.49 -78.12 8.71
N GLY A 310 -85.28 -77.65 9.03
CA GLY A 310 -84.50 -76.90 8.03
C GLY A 310 -84.84 -75.42 7.76
N GLU A 311 -84.93 -74.58 8.80
CA GLU A 311 -85.13 -73.13 8.64
C GLU A 311 -83.82 -72.30 8.67
N LEU A 312 -82.92 -72.54 9.62
CA LEU A 312 -81.85 -71.56 9.95
C LEU A 312 -80.48 -71.79 9.28
N GLN A 313 -80.27 -72.90 8.60
CA GLN A 313 -79.06 -73.11 7.78
C GLN A 313 -79.02 -72.21 6.52
N ARG A 314 -80.13 -71.50 6.21
CA ARG A 314 -80.25 -70.51 5.12
C ARG A 314 -79.43 -69.23 5.31
N ALA A 315 -78.98 -68.91 6.52
CA ALA A 315 -78.25 -67.67 6.78
C ALA A 315 -76.80 -67.70 6.24
N LEU A 316 -76.17 -68.88 6.18
CA LEU A 316 -74.74 -69.04 5.93
C LEU A 316 -74.33 -68.80 4.46
N SER A 317 -75.26 -68.97 3.51
CA SER A 317 -74.97 -68.94 2.07
C SER A 317 -75.13 -67.56 1.40
N LYS A 318 -75.68 -66.56 2.11
CA LYS A 318 -76.10 -65.27 1.51
C LYS A 318 -75.01 -64.18 1.51
N ALA A 319 -73.88 -64.41 2.19
CA ALA A 319 -72.78 -63.46 2.28
C ALA A 319 -71.82 -63.51 1.07
N ASN A 320 -71.53 -64.71 0.55
CA ASN A 320 -70.46 -64.93 -0.43
C ASN A 320 -70.83 -64.62 -1.90
N SER A 321 -72.11 -64.36 -2.22
CA SER A 321 -72.57 -64.15 -3.61
C SER A 321 -72.65 -62.69 -4.07
N LYS A 322 -72.60 -61.71 -3.15
CA LYS A 322 -72.80 -60.29 -3.48
C LYS A 322 -71.63 -59.64 -4.26
N VAL A 323 -70.44 -60.22 -4.23
CA VAL A 323 -69.25 -59.71 -4.93
C VAL A 323 -69.30 -60.01 -6.45
N ALA A 324 -70.05 -61.02 -6.89
CA ALA A 324 -70.05 -61.48 -8.28
C ALA A 324 -71.08 -60.77 -9.20
N GLN A 325 -72.15 -60.17 -8.66
CA GLN A 325 -73.31 -59.73 -9.46
C GLN A 325 -73.15 -58.39 -10.21
N TRP A 326 -72.09 -57.62 -9.97
CA TRP A 326 -71.90 -56.32 -10.65
C TRP A 326 -71.37 -56.42 -12.09
N ARG A 327 -71.01 -57.62 -12.57
CA ARG A 327 -70.41 -57.82 -13.91
C ARG A 327 -71.39 -58.09 -15.05
N THR A 328 -72.68 -58.31 -14.78
CA THR A 328 -73.67 -58.76 -15.80
C THR A 328 -75.00 -58.01 -15.72
N LYS A 329 -74.98 -56.71 -16.04
CA LYS A 329 -76.20 -55.87 -16.11
C LYS A 329 -76.24 -54.78 -17.21
N TYR A 330 -75.30 -54.73 -18.15
CA TYR A 330 -75.29 -53.69 -19.22
C TYR A 330 -75.68 -54.17 -20.62
N GLU A 331 -75.92 -55.47 -20.83
CA GLU A 331 -76.31 -56.03 -22.14
C GLU A 331 -77.73 -55.62 -22.60
N THR A 332 -78.49 -54.88 -21.79
CA THR A 332 -79.89 -54.52 -22.06
C THR A 332 -80.08 -53.13 -22.70
N HIS A 333 -79.01 -52.40 -23.02
CA HIS A 333 -79.08 -50.97 -23.43
C HIS A 333 -78.80 -50.68 -24.92
N ALA A 334 -78.48 -51.68 -25.74
CA ALA A 334 -77.79 -51.48 -27.02
C ALA A 334 -78.68 -51.19 -28.25
N ILE A 335 -79.98 -51.50 -28.23
CA ILE A 335 -80.79 -51.62 -29.47
C ILE A 335 -81.52 -50.33 -29.88
N GLN A 336 -81.83 -49.41 -28.96
CA GLN A 336 -82.51 -48.14 -29.29
C GLN A 336 -81.58 -47.05 -29.87
N ARG A 337 -80.27 -47.29 -29.98
CA ARG A 337 -79.25 -46.28 -30.34
C ARG A 337 -78.96 -46.16 -31.84
N MET A 338 -79.57 -46.98 -32.69
CA MET A 338 -79.17 -47.10 -34.11
C MET A 338 -79.93 -46.15 -35.05
N GLU A 339 -81.20 -45.84 -34.78
CA GLU A 339 -82.05 -45.07 -35.69
C GLU A 339 -81.79 -43.55 -35.61
N GLU A 340 -81.33 -43.03 -34.47
CA GLU A 340 -80.93 -41.61 -34.32
C GLU A 340 -79.66 -41.24 -35.11
N LEU A 341 -78.90 -42.24 -35.59
CA LEU A 341 -77.54 -42.07 -36.10
C LEU A 341 -77.50 -41.66 -37.59
N GLU A 342 -78.51 -42.03 -38.39
CA GLU A 342 -78.56 -41.69 -39.82
C GLU A 342 -78.93 -40.22 -40.07
N GLU A 343 -79.88 -39.66 -39.31
CA GLU A 343 -80.33 -38.28 -39.52
C GLU A 343 -79.27 -37.25 -39.06
N ALA A 344 -78.44 -37.61 -38.08
CA ALA A 344 -77.27 -36.83 -37.68
C ALA A 344 -76.24 -36.71 -38.83
N LYS A 345 -76.07 -37.77 -39.62
CA LYS A 345 -75.06 -37.88 -40.69
C LYS A 345 -75.26 -36.84 -41.80
N LYS A 346 -76.51 -36.54 -42.16
CA LYS A 346 -76.84 -35.58 -43.23
C LYS A 346 -76.61 -34.12 -42.79
N LYS A 347 -76.82 -33.81 -41.50
CA LYS A 347 -76.49 -32.49 -40.91
C LYS A 347 -74.99 -32.28 -40.72
N LEU A 348 -74.21 -33.35 -40.52
CA LEU A 348 -72.75 -33.30 -40.43
C LEU A 348 -72.09 -32.92 -41.76
N ALA A 349 -72.61 -33.41 -42.90
CA ALA A 349 -72.04 -33.10 -44.22
C ALA A 349 -72.09 -31.60 -44.57
N GLN A 350 -73.23 -30.92 -44.34
CA GLN A 350 -73.35 -29.48 -44.59
C GLN A 350 -72.41 -28.67 -43.68
N ARG A 351 -72.32 -29.06 -42.40
CA ARG A 351 -71.40 -28.42 -41.43
C ARG A 351 -69.93 -28.59 -41.78
N LEU A 352 -69.56 -29.65 -42.51
CA LEU A 352 -68.19 -29.85 -42.95
C LEU A 352 -67.79 -28.78 -43.99
N GLN A 353 -68.64 -28.58 -45.01
CA GLN A 353 -68.38 -27.58 -46.07
C GLN A 353 -68.30 -26.15 -45.50
N ASP A 354 -69.27 -25.76 -44.67
CA ASP A 354 -69.25 -24.43 -44.01
C ASP A 354 -67.99 -24.24 -43.12
N SER A 355 -67.47 -25.32 -42.54
CA SER A 355 -66.24 -25.33 -41.74
C SER A 355 -64.97 -25.28 -42.59
N GLU A 356 -64.96 -25.85 -43.78
CA GLU A 356 -63.83 -25.81 -44.71
C GLU A 356 -63.62 -24.40 -45.25
N GLU A 357 -64.69 -23.71 -45.69
CA GLU A 357 -64.64 -22.31 -46.13
C GLU A 357 -64.21 -21.36 -45.00
N GLN A 358 -64.66 -21.60 -43.76
CA GLN A 358 -64.15 -20.86 -42.59
C GLN A 358 -62.66 -21.14 -42.33
N THR A 359 -62.18 -22.36 -42.57
CA THR A 359 -60.77 -22.72 -42.34
C THR A 359 -59.85 -22.02 -43.33
N GLU A 360 -60.23 -21.88 -44.61
CA GLU A 360 -59.46 -21.10 -45.59
C GLU A 360 -59.45 -19.59 -45.26
N ALA A 361 -60.60 -19.05 -44.86
CA ALA A 361 -60.70 -17.67 -44.40
C ALA A 361 -59.83 -17.39 -43.15
N VAL A 362 -59.73 -18.36 -42.22
CA VAL A 362 -58.82 -18.28 -41.07
C VAL A 362 -57.37 -18.41 -41.51
N ASN A 363 -57.01 -19.34 -42.41
CA ASN A 363 -55.64 -19.50 -42.90
C ASN A 363 -55.09 -18.24 -43.59
N SER A 364 -55.90 -17.54 -44.39
CA SER A 364 -55.48 -16.27 -45.00
C SER A 364 -55.20 -15.18 -43.94
N LYS A 365 -56.02 -15.11 -42.88
CA LYS A 365 -55.77 -14.24 -41.72
C LYS A 365 -54.50 -14.64 -40.97
N CYS A 366 -54.29 -15.93 -40.69
CA CYS A 366 -53.08 -16.44 -40.06
C CYS A 366 -51.81 -16.06 -40.84
N ALA A 367 -51.82 -16.20 -42.18
CA ALA A 367 -50.69 -15.79 -43.01
C ALA A 367 -50.41 -14.27 -42.96
N SER A 368 -51.44 -13.44 -42.83
CA SER A 368 -51.27 -11.98 -42.61
C SER A 368 -50.73 -11.66 -41.22
N LEU A 369 -51.21 -12.38 -40.19
CA LEU A 369 -50.77 -12.24 -38.81
C LEU A 369 -49.31 -12.67 -38.64
N GLU A 370 -48.88 -13.76 -39.29
CA GLU A 370 -47.49 -14.24 -39.25
C GLU A 370 -46.51 -13.19 -39.81
N LYS A 371 -46.89 -12.45 -40.86
CA LYS A 371 -46.11 -11.31 -41.37
C LYS A 371 -46.07 -10.15 -40.38
N THR A 372 -47.19 -9.81 -39.73
CA THR A 372 -47.18 -8.76 -38.70
C THR A 372 -46.36 -9.17 -37.48
N LYS A 373 -46.39 -10.45 -37.11
CA LYS A 373 -45.59 -11.05 -36.04
C LYS A 373 -44.10 -10.99 -36.35
N GLN A 374 -43.67 -11.32 -37.58
CA GLN A 374 -42.26 -11.17 -37.99
C GLN A 374 -41.78 -9.71 -37.93
N ARG A 375 -42.62 -8.75 -38.35
CA ARG A 375 -42.29 -7.32 -38.23
C ARG A 375 -42.17 -6.88 -36.76
N LEU A 376 -43.15 -7.26 -35.92
CA LEU A 376 -43.13 -6.96 -34.49
C LEU A 376 -41.96 -7.66 -33.77
N GLN A 377 -41.55 -8.85 -34.22
CA GLN A 377 -40.36 -9.52 -33.69
C GLN A 377 -39.10 -8.71 -33.98
N GLY A 378 -38.91 -8.22 -35.21
CA GLY A 378 -37.79 -7.33 -35.53
C GLY A 378 -37.81 -6.03 -34.72
N GLU A 379 -38.98 -5.41 -34.55
CA GLU A 379 -39.14 -4.23 -33.68
C GLU A 379 -38.83 -4.53 -32.20
N VAL A 380 -39.12 -5.74 -31.72
CA VAL A 380 -38.75 -6.20 -30.37
C VAL A 380 -37.24 -6.47 -30.26
N ASP A 381 -36.63 -7.10 -31.27
CA ASP A 381 -35.20 -7.41 -31.28
C ASP A 381 -34.36 -6.11 -31.32
N ASP A 382 -34.76 -5.10 -32.12
CA ASP A 382 -34.14 -3.77 -32.14
C ASP A 382 -34.30 -3.04 -30.78
N LEU A 383 -35.50 -3.08 -30.18
CA LEU A 383 -35.74 -2.50 -28.85
C LEU A 383 -34.95 -3.22 -27.74
N MET A 384 -34.72 -4.53 -27.87
CA MET A 384 -33.84 -5.27 -26.96
C MET A 384 -32.39 -4.78 -27.05
N ILE A 385 -31.85 -4.59 -28.27
CA ILE A 385 -30.48 -4.08 -28.47
C ILE A 385 -30.32 -2.68 -27.87
N ASP A 386 -31.29 -1.79 -28.06
CA ASP A 386 -31.23 -0.45 -27.47
C ASP A 386 -31.46 -0.48 -25.94
N MET A 387 -32.26 -1.41 -25.40
CA MET A 387 -32.36 -1.64 -23.96
C MET A 387 -31.04 -2.16 -23.37
N GLU A 388 -30.34 -3.07 -24.05
CA GLU A 388 -29.02 -3.57 -23.64
C GLU A 388 -27.97 -2.44 -23.64
N ARG A 389 -27.97 -1.58 -24.66
CA ARG A 389 -27.11 -0.38 -24.72
C ARG A 389 -27.40 0.61 -23.59
N LEU A 390 -28.69 0.88 -23.32
CA LEU A 390 -29.09 1.77 -22.22
C LEU A 390 -28.72 1.16 -20.87
N ASN A 391 -28.92 -0.15 -20.66
CA ASN A 391 -28.50 -0.84 -19.45
C ASN A 391 -26.97 -0.81 -19.26
N ALA A 392 -26.19 -0.99 -20.33
CA ALA A 392 -24.73 -0.86 -20.28
C ALA A 392 -24.29 0.58 -19.93
N ALA A 393 -24.99 1.59 -20.46
CA ALA A 393 -24.75 2.99 -20.12
C ALA A 393 -25.11 3.28 -18.64
N CYS A 394 -26.26 2.81 -18.16
CA CYS A 394 -26.67 2.91 -16.75
C CYS A 394 -25.65 2.24 -15.82
N ALA A 395 -25.22 1.01 -16.12
CA ALA A 395 -24.19 0.31 -15.34
C ALA A 395 -22.84 1.06 -15.33
N ALA A 396 -22.47 1.72 -16.43
CA ALA A 396 -21.28 2.57 -16.49
C ALA A 396 -21.44 3.86 -15.66
N PHE A 397 -22.63 4.46 -15.62
CA PHE A 397 -22.93 5.60 -14.75
C PHE A 397 -22.97 5.20 -13.28
N ASP A 398 -23.58 4.07 -12.91
CA ASP A 398 -23.58 3.54 -11.54
C ASP A 398 -22.15 3.24 -11.05
N LYS A 399 -21.28 2.70 -11.92
CA LYS A 399 -19.87 2.47 -11.59
C LYS A 399 -19.12 3.79 -11.36
N LYS A 400 -19.43 4.84 -12.14
CA LYS A 400 -18.87 6.19 -11.91
C LYS A 400 -19.42 6.82 -10.62
N GLN A 401 -20.72 6.70 -10.36
CA GLN A 401 -21.36 7.21 -9.16
C GLN A 401 -20.76 6.57 -7.90
N LYS A 402 -20.67 5.22 -7.86
CA LYS A 402 -20.01 4.50 -6.77
C LYS A 402 -18.54 4.90 -6.58
N ASN A 403 -17.81 5.20 -7.66
CA ASN A 403 -16.45 5.72 -7.57
C ASN A 403 -16.40 7.14 -6.98
N PHE A 404 -17.32 8.04 -7.37
CA PHE A 404 -17.43 9.37 -6.75
C PHE A 404 -17.84 9.27 -5.28
N ASP A 405 -18.82 8.44 -4.94
CA ASP A 405 -19.26 8.21 -3.56
C ASP A 405 -18.12 7.64 -2.71
N LYS A 406 -17.32 6.71 -3.25
CA LYS A 406 -16.11 6.19 -2.58
C LYS A 406 -15.08 7.30 -2.34
N VAL A 407 -14.76 8.11 -3.35
CA VAL A 407 -13.81 9.23 -3.21
C VAL A 407 -14.33 10.26 -2.20
N VAL A 408 -15.63 10.59 -2.21
CA VAL A 408 -16.26 11.48 -1.22
C VAL A 408 -16.23 10.87 0.18
N ALA A 409 -16.43 9.56 0.33
CA ALA A 409 -16.30 8.86 1.62
C ALA A 409 -14.85 8.89 2.13
N GLU A 410 -13.86 8.59 1.29
CA GLU A 410 -12.42 8.67 1.63
C GLU A 410 -12.01 10.09 2.08
N TRP A 411 -12.50 11.14 1.40
CA TRP A 411 -12.24 12.52 1.81
C TRP A 411 -12.98 12.93 3.08
N LYS A 412 -14.21 12.46 3.29
CA LYS A 412 -14.94 12.66 4.57
C LYS A 412 -14.26 11.95 5.73
N GLN A 413 -13.77 10.74 5.52
CA GLN A 413 -13.01 9.99 6.52
C GLN A 413 -11.72 10.73 6.87
N LYS A 414 -10.91 11.13 5.89
CA LYS A 414 -9.68 11.92 6.14
C LYS A 414 -9.95 13.24 6.85
N TYR A 415 -11.06 13.90 6.55
CA TYR A 415 -11.50 15.10 7.26
C TYR A 415 -11.87 14.79 8.72
N GLN A 416 -12.60 13.69 8.97
CA GLN A 416 -12.96 13.26 10.32
C GLN A 416 -11.75 12.81 11.15
N GLU A 417 -10.80 12.10 10.53
CA GLU A 417 -9.51 11.72 11.14
C GLU A 417 -8.71 12.98 11.51
N SER A 418 -8.50 13.91 10.56
CA SER A 418 -7.79 15.17 10.83
C SER A 418 -8.50 16.07 11.85
N GLN A 419 -9.84 16.01 11.94
CA GLN A 419 -10.62 16.72 12.96
C GLN A 419 -10.48 16.05 14.33
N ALA A 420 -10.48 14.72 14.40
CA ALA A 420 -10.23 13.97 15.64
C ALA A 420 -8.80 14.19 16.16
N ASP A 421 -7.80 14.22 15.28
CA ASP A 421 -6.42 14.55 15.61
C ASP A 421 -6.29 15.99 16.15
N LEU A 422 -6.99 16.95 15.54
CA LEU A 422 -7.04 18.33 16.02
C LEU A 422 -7.69 18.43 17.40
N GLU A 423 -8.80 17.73 17.63
CA GLU A 423 -9.47 17.68 18.94
C GLU A 423 -8.63 16.94 19.99
N ALA A 424 -7.88 15.92 19.61
CA ALA A 424 -6.93 15.22 20.48
C ALA A 424 -5.79 16.16 20.88
N ALA A 425 -5.14 16.83 19.90
CA ALA A 425 -4.08 17.80 20.16
C ALA A 425 -4.57 19.00 20.99
N GLN A 426 -5.82 19.44 20.83
CA GLN A 426 -6.42 20.47 21.70
C GLN A 426 -6.68 19.97 23.12
N LYS A 427 -7.16 18.72 23.29
CA LYS A 427 -7.34 18.09 24.60
C LYS A 427 -5.99 17.88 25.31
N GLU A 428 -4.96 17.47 24.58
CA GLU A 428 -3.58 17.36 25.08
C GLU A 428 -3.00 18.73 25.44
N SER A 429 -3.23 19.76 24.62
CA SER A 429 -2.82 21.13 24.96
C SER A 429 -3.51 21.63 26.24
N CYS A 430 -4.80 21.33 26.42
CA CYS A 430 -5.54 21.65 27.65
C CYS A 430 -5.07 20.82 28.86
N SER A 431 -4.77 19.52 28.69
CA SER A 431 -4.27 18.67 29.78
C SER A 431 -2.86 19.09 30.19
N LEU A 432 -1.96 19.35 29.25
CA LEU A 432 -0.62 19.90 29.49
C LEU A 432 -0.68 21.29 30.13
N SER A 433 -1.61 22.16 29.71
CA SER A 433 -1.83 23.46 30.36
C SER A 433 -2.29 23.29 31.82
N THR A 434 -3.18 22.32 32.07
CA THR A 434 -3.63 21.96 33.42
C THR A 434 -2.50 21.34 34.25
N GLU A 435 -1.64 20.52 33.64
CA GLU A 435 -0.48 19.90 34.30
C GLU A 435 0.59 20.93 34.61
N ILE A 436 0.87 21.88 33.72
CA ILE A 436 1.71 23.05 33.99
C ILE A 436 1.13 23.88 35.15
N PHE A 437 -0.20 24.06 35.22
CA PHE A 437 -0.84 24.75 36.35
C PHE A 437 -0.68 23.96 37.66
N ARG A 438 -0.92 22.64 37.67
CA ARG A 438 -0.67 21.77 38.84
C ARG A 438 0.80 21.79 39.27
N MET A 439 1.74 21.74 38.34
CA MET A 439 3.18 21.78 38.63
C MET A 439 3.63 23.15 39.15
N LYS A 440 2.99 24.24 38.71
CA LYS A 440 3.17 25.57 39.31
C LYS A 440 2.63 25.65 40.73
N ASN A 441 1.42 25.17 40.97
CA ASN A 441 0.84 25.11 42.31
C ASN A 441 1.71 24.25 43.24
N ALA A 442 2.07 23.03 42.84
CA ALA A 442 2.95 22.16 43.61
C ALA A 442 4.34 22.78 43.85
N TYR A 443 4.87 23.56 42.91
CA TYR A 443 6.11 24.31 43.10
C TYR A 443 5.94 25.47 44.10
N GLU A 444 4.81 26.18 44.05
CA GLU A 444 4.45 27.24 45.00
C GLU A 444 4.23 26.68 46.41
N GLU A 445 3.54 25.54 46.53
CA GLU A 445 3.31 24.76 47.77
C GLU A 445 4.64 24.25 48.37
N ILE A 446 5.54 23.70 47.55
CA ILE A 446 6.89 23.30 48.00
C ILE A 446 7.70 24.53 48.47
N LEU A 447 7.49 25.69 47.86
CA LEU A 447 8.07 26.95 48.30
C LEU A 447 7.52 27.39 49.66
N ASP A 448 6.21 27.25 49.90
CA ASP A 448 5.62 27.54 51.22
C ASP A 448 6.05 26.54 52.28
N GLN A 449 6.14 25.25 51.94
CA GLN A 449 6.70 24.22 52.82
C GLN A 449 8.17 24.53 53.17
N ALA A 450 8.96 25.02 52.22
CA ALA A 450 10.33 25.49 52.50
C ALA A 450 10.36 26.75 53.37
N GLU A 451 9.37 27.64 53.27
CA GLU A 451 9.22 28.81 54.13
C GLU A 451 8.69 28.47 55.54
N THR A 452 7.73 27.57 55.68
CA THR A 452 7.21 27.10 56.97
C THR A 452 8.32 26.36 57.72
N VAL A 453 9.02 25.43 57.09
CA VAL A 453 10.20 24.77 57.67
C VAL A 453 11.28 25.78 58.08
N ARG A 454 11.52 26.86 57.31
CA ARG A 454 12.43 27.95 57.74
C ARG A 454 11.92 28.70 58.98
N ARG A 455 10.61 28.93 59.10
CA ARG A 455 9.98 29.60 60.25
C ARG A 455 10.01 28.70 61.48
N GLU A 456 9.66 27.43 61.33
CA GLU A 456 9.75 26.41 62.39
C GLU A 456 11.17 26.23 62.88
N ASN A 457 12.16 26.16 61.99
CA ASN A 457 13.57 26.04 62.38
C ASN A 457 14.05 27.29 63.17
N LYS A 458 13.57 28.49 62.82
CA LYS A 458 13.77 29.70 63.65
C LYS A 458 13.06 29.62 65.01
N ASN A 459 11.82 29.13 65.05
CA ASN A 459 11.06 28.99 66.29
C ASN A 459 11.73 27.97 67.24
N LEU A 460 12.12 26.80 66.73
CA LEU A 460 12.88 25.79 67.46
C LEU A 460 14.23 26.33 67.93
N GLN A 461 14.90 27.16 67.13
CA GLN A 461 16.14 27.84 67.54
C GLN A 461 15.91 28.85 68.68
N GLN A 462 14.74 29.51 68.71
CA GLN A 462 14.32 30.35 69.84
C GLN A 462 13.95 29.51 71.06
N GLU A 463 13.15 28.45 70.91
CA GLU A 463 12.79 27.53 72.01
C GLU A 463 14.02 26.87 72.64
N ILE A 464 15.04 26.52 71.84
CA ILE A 464 16.33 26.03 72.34
C ILE A 464 17.03 27.12 73.18
N SER A 465 16.99 28.38 72.77
CA SER A 465 17.51 29.51 73.55
C SER A 465 16.76 29.66 74.88
N ASP A 466 15.43 29.69 74.84
CA ASP A 466 14.56 29.89 76.00
C ASP A 466 14.66 28.72 76.99
N LEU A 467 14.76 27.47 76.50
CA LEU A 467 14.99 26.28 77.32
C LEU A 467 16.41 26.26 77.91
N THR A 468 17.42 26.76 77.19
CA THR A 468 18.78 26.90 77.72
C THR A 468 18.80 27.90 78.88
N GLU A 469 18.05 29.00 78.77
CA GLU A 469 17.88 29.99 79.83
C GLU A 469 17.11 29.40 81.03
N GLN A 470 16.01 28.68 80.80
CA GLN A 470 15.26 27.98 81.86
C GLN A 470 16.09 26.90 82.57
N ILE A 471 16.96 26.17 81.87
CA ILE A 471 17.90 25.21 82.50
C ILE A 471 18.91 25.95 83.39
N ALA A 472 19.39 27.11 82.97
CA ALA A 472 20.28 27.95 83.80
C ALA A 472 19.57 28.52 85.05
N GLU A 473 18.26 28.76 84.99
CA GLU A 473 17.44 29.13 86.16
C GLU A 473 17.12 27.93 87.07
N ALA A 474 16.75 26.78 86.49
CA ALA A 474 16.51 25.54 87.21
C ALA A 474 17.76 25.05 87.97
N GLY A 475 18.96 25.28 87.42
CA GLY A 475 20.22 25.05 88.13
C GLY A 475 20.34 25.86 89.44
N LYS A 476 19.83 27.09 89.46
CA LYS A 476 19.82 27.95 90.66
C LYS A 476 18.79 27.47 91.70
N THR A 477 17.59 27.06 91.27
CA THR A 477 16.53 26.59 92.19
C THR A 477 16.85 25.22 92.79
N ASN A 478 17.43 24.30 92.01
CA ASN A 478 17.82 22.97 92.49
C ASN A 478 18.89 23.05 93.59
N HIS A 479 19.87 23.96 93.45
CA HIS A 479 20.87 24.22 94.50
C HIS A 479 20.25 24.77 95.80
N GLY A 480 19.14 25.51 95.70
CA GLY A 480 18.35 25.94 96.87
C GLY A 480 17.62 24.79 97.56
N LEU A 481 17.02 23.87 96.78
CA LEU A 481 16.29 22.72 97.29
C LEU A 481 17.20 21.68 97.97
N GLU A 482 18.40 21.44 97.43
CA GLU A 482 19.37 20.52 98.03
C GLU A 482 19.86 21.00 99.41
N LYS A 483 19.90 22.33 99.63
CA LYS A 483 20.17 22.92 100.94
C LYS A 483 19.02 22.72 101.92
N ALA A 484 17.77 22.85 101.47
CA ALA A 484 16.58 22.62 102.30
C ALA A 484 16.44 21.16 102.74
N LYS A 485 16.72 20.20 101.83
CA LYS A 485 16.63 18.76 102.12
C LYS A 485 17.46 18.33 103.35
N LYS A 486 18.69 18.84 103.46
CA LYS A 486 19.60 18.52 104.58
C LYS A 486 19.09 19.04 105.93
N GLN A 487 18.25 20.09 105.94
CA GLN A 487 17.61 20.60 107.15
C GLN A 487 16.57 19.59 107.68
N THR A 488 15.68 19.11 106.80
CA THR A 488 14.60 18.17 107.15
C THR A 488 15.07 16.77 107.52
N GLU A 489 16.23 16.31 107.01
CA GLU A 489 16.80 15.02 107.41
C GLU A 489 17.30 15.03 108.86
N GLN A 490 17.71 16.18 109.40
CA GLN A 490 18.11 16.33 110.80
C GLN A 490 16.89 16.29 111.75
N GLU A 491 15.82 17.03 111.43
CA GLU A 491 14.60 17.12 112.24
C GLU A 491 13.90 15.76 112.44
N LYS A 492 14.04 14.85 111.47
CA LYS A 492 13.51 13.48 111.54
C LYS A 492 14.14 12.66 112.66
N CYS A 493 15.45 12.81 112.91
CA CYS A 493 16.17 12.02 113.90
C CYS A 493 15.71 12.35 115.33
N ASP A 494 15.43 13.63 115.60
CA ASP A 494 15.09 14.12 116.94
C ASP A 494 13.69 13.65 117.39
N ILE A 495 12.75 13.46 116.45
CA ILE A 495 11.39 12.98 116.75
C ILE A 495 11.38 11.49 117.13
N GLN A 496 12.29 10.68 116.55
CA GLN A 496 12.27 9.23 116.76
C GLN A 496 12.71 8.82 118.18
N ALA A 497 13.52 9.65 118.85
CA ALA A 497 13.92 9.43 120.25
C ALA A 497 12.79 9.70 121.27
N ALA A 498 11.82 10.56 120.94
CA ALA A 498 10.74 10.94 121.85
C ALA A 498 9.62 9.89 121.97
N LEU A 499 9.57 8.91 121.06
CA LEU A 499 8.51 7.89 121.03
C LEU A 499 8.75 6.79 122.08
N GLU A 500 10.01 6.38 122.27
CA GLU A 500 10.40 5.25 123.13
C GLU A 500 10.17 5.55 124.64
N GLU A 501 10.12 6.82 125.04
CA GLU A 501 9.88 7.23 126.44
C GLU A 501 8.40 7.14 126.85
N ALA A 502 7.46 7.21 125.88
CA ALA A 502 6.03 7.24 126.17
C ALA A 502 5.46 5.86 126.59
N GLU A 503 5.98 4.78 126.00
CA GLU A 503 5.41 3.43 126.12
C GLU A 503 5.52 2.85 127.54
N GLY A 504 6.61 3.16 128.27
CA GLY A 504 6.81 2.70 129.66
C GLY A 504 5.83 3.28 130.68
N SER A 505 5.03 4.29 130.32
CA SER A 505 4.09 4.95 131.25
C SER A 505 2.74 4.21 131.41
N LEU A 506 2.42 3.26 130.51
CA LEU A 506 1.11 2.63 130.42
C LEU A 506 0.91 1.51 131.47
N GLU A 507 1.92 0.67 131.67
CA GLU A 507 1.87 -0.53 132.53
C GLU A 507 1.51 -0.22 134.00
N HIS A 508 1.80 1.00 134.48
CA HIS A 508 1.59 1.37 135.88
C HIS A 508 0.11 1.61 136.25
N LYS A 509 -0.83 1.69 135.29
CA LYS A 509 -2.24 2.05 135.58
C LYS A 509 -3.14 0.86 135.91
N GLU A 510 -2.79 -0.36 135.51
CA GLU A 510 -3.71 -1.51 135.58
C GLU A 510 -3.97 -2.03 137.01
N VAL A 511 -3.02 -1.85 137.93
CA VAL A 511 -3.09 -2.36 139.32
C VAL A 511 -4.24 -1.76 140.16
N LYS A 512 -4.74 -0.56 139.81
CA LYS A 512 -5.66 0.20 140.68
C LYS A 512 -7.12 -0.25 140.65
N ILE A 513 -7.54 -1.08 139.70
CA ILE A 513 -8.95 -1.44 139.49
C ILE A 513 -9.49 -2.45 140.54
N LEU A 514 -8.62 -3.27 141.14
CA LEU A 514 -9.02 -4.36 142.04
C LEU A 514 -9.59 -3.92 143.41
N HIS A 515 -9.57 -2.64 143.77
CA HIS A 515 -9.93 -2.20 145.13
C HIS A 515 -11.44 -1.91 145.33
N VAL A 516 -12.21 -1.67 144.27
CA VAL A 516 -13.58 -1.11 144.35
C VAL A 516 -14.68 -2.16 144.67
N GLN A 517 -14.38 -3.46 144.59
CA GLN A 517 -15.41 -4.51 144.61
C GLN A 517 -15.98 -4.90 145.99
N LEU A 518 -15.52 -4.32 147.11
CA LEU A 518 -15.86 -4.80 148.47
C LEU A 518 -17.06 -4.11 149.14
N GLU A 519 -17.51 -2.94 148.69
CA GLU A 519 -18.49 -2.11 149.43
C GLU A 519 -19.97 -2.54 149.28
N LEU A 520 -20.29 -3.50 148.40
CA LEU A 520 -21.68 -3.77 147.97
C LEU A 520 -22.54 -4.58 148.99
N ASN A 521 -21.95 -5.23 149.99
CA ASN A 521 -22.62 -6.31 150.73
C ASN A 521 -23.57 -5.90 151.88
N GLN A 522 -23.67 -4.61 152.25
CA GLN A 522 -24.26 -4.21 153.53
C GLN A 522 -25.79 -3.94 153.54
N VAL A 523 -26.46 -3.88 152.38
CA VAL A 523 -27.84 -3.36 152.25
C VAL A 523 -28.96 -4.38 152.53
N LYS A 524 -28.64 -5.63 152.87
CA LYS A 524 -29.58 -6.77 152.69
C LYS A 524 -30.52 -7.11 153.86
N SER A 525 -30.44 -6.49 155.04
CA SER A 525 -31.14 -7.00 156.25
C SER A 525 -32.53 -6.43 156.58
N ASP A 526 -33.01 -5.39 155.91
CA ASP A 526 -34.13 -4.57 156.45
C ASP A 526 -35.56 -5.06 156.08
N VAL A 527 -35.69 -6.20 155.41
CA VAL A 527 -36.94 -6.61 154.74
C VAL A 527 -37.92 -7.41 155.62
N ASP A 528 -37.44 -8.25 156.54
CA ASP A 528 -38.23 -9.37 157.09
C ASP A 528 -39.36 -8.99 158.08
N ARG A 529 -39.46 -7.73 158.51
CA ARG A 529 -40.35 -7.33 159.63
C ARG A 529 -41.85 -7.19 159.29
N ARG A 530 -42.25 -7.16 158.01
CA ARG A 530 -43.62 -6.72 157.59
C ARG A 530 -44.71 -7.80 157.50
N ASN A 531 -44.40 -9.09 157.62
CA ASN A 531 -45.32 -10.15 157.18
C ASN A 531 -46.43 -10.57 158.18
N ALA A 532 -46.37 -10.18 159.45
CA ALA A 532 -47.16 -10.81 160.52
C ALA A 532 -48.61 -10.31 160.69
N GLU A 533 -48.99 -9.18 160.09
CA GLU A 533 -50.26 -8.48 160.39
C GLU A 533 -51.46 -8.95 159.52
N LYS A 534 -51.31 -10.05 158.76
CA LYS A 534 -52.20 -10.40 157.63
C LYS A 534 -53.32 -11.42 157.91
N ASP A 535 -53.28 -12.16 159.01
CA ASP A 535 -54.06 -13.41 159.14
C ASP A 535 -55.48 -13.25 159.75
N GLU A 536 -55.79 -12.17 160.47
CA GLU A 536 -57.06 -12.04 161.21
C GLU A 536 -58.28 -11.69 160.33
N GLU A 537 -58.10 -11.06 159.16
CA GLU A 537 -59.20 -10.64 158.27
C GLU A 537 -60.00 -11.82 157.66
N ILE A 538 -59.42 -13.02 157.65
CA ILE A 538 -59.86 -14.15 156.81
C ILE A 538 -61.19 -14.77 157.28
N GLN A 539 -61.54 -14.70 158.57
CA GLN A 539 -62.71 -15.44 159.09
C GLN A 539 -64.07 -14.84 158.69
N GLN A 540 -64.16 -13.51 158.49
CA GLN A 540 -65.42 -12.84 158.19
C GLN A 540 -65.91 -13.13 156.75
N LEU A 541 -65.00 -13.40 155.82
CA LEU A 541 -65.28 -13.64 154.40
C LEU A 541 -66.18 -14.87 154.15
N LYS A 542 -66.03 -15.93 154.95
CA LYS A 542 -66.65 -17.24 154.67
C LYS A 542 -68.18 -17.22 154.59
N ARG A 543 -68.87 -16.34 155.35
CA ARG A 543 -70.35 -16.29 155.34
C ARG A 543 -70.91 -15.64 154.07
N ASN A 544 -70.20 -14.65 153.51
CA ASN A 544 -70.65 -13.96 152.29
C ASN A 544 -70.51 -14.85 151.04
N HIS A 545 -69.63 -15.85 151.06
CA HIS A 545 -69.35 -16.69 149.89
C HIS A 545 -70.47 -17.70 149.59
N GLN A 546 -71.27 -18.13 150.59
CA GLN A 546 -72.34 -19.09 150.33
C GLN A 546 -73.46 -18.52 149.46
N MET A 547 -73.84 -17.25 149.65
CA MET A 547 -74.85 -16.59 148.82
C MET A 547 -74.34 -16.27 147.39
N ALA A 548 -73.02 -16.15 147.20
CA ALA A 548 -72.44 -15.95 145.88
C ALA A 548 -72.48 -17.23 145.01
N LEU A 549 -72.35 -18.40 145.63
CA LEU A 549 -72.36 -19.69 144.93
C LEU A 549 -73.68 -19.97 144.20
N ASP A 550 -74.82 -19.76 144.86
CA ASP A 550 -76.14 -20.01 144.25
C ASP A 550 -76.40 -19.08 143.04
N SER A 551 -75.91 -17.84 143.10
CA SER A 551 -75.96 -16.90 141.98
C SER A 551 -75.03 -17.29 140.83
N MET A 552 -73.85 -17.86 141.11
CA MET A 552 -72.92 -18.33 140.07
C MET A 552 -73.46 -19.56 139.33
N GLN A 553 -74.17 -20.45 140.02
CA GLN A 553 -74.76 -21.64 139.41
C GLN A 553 -75.73 -21.30 138.27
N THR A 554 -76.53 -20.23 138.43
CA THR A 554 -77.51 -19.81 137.42
C THR A 554 -76.84 -19.16 136.20
N ALA A 555 -75.71 -18.48 136.40
CA ALA A 555 -74.92 -17.90 135.31
C ALA A 555 -74.27 -18.98 134.43
N LEU A 556 -73.74 -20.04 135.06
CA LEU A 556 -73.10 -21.17 134.38
C LEU A 556 -74.05 -21.87 133.38
N ASP A 557 -75.31 -22.09 133.77
CA ASP A 557 -76.34 -22.71 132.92
C ASP A 557 -76.77 -21.82 131.75
N ALA A 558 -76.58 -20.51 131.82
CA ALA A 558 -76.78 -19.61 130.68
C ALA A 558 -75.59 -19.68 129.70
N GLU A 559 -74.37 -19.71 130.23
CA GLU A 559 -73.14 -19.72 129.44
C GLU A 559 -72.95 -21.02 128.64
N ILE A 560 -73.30 -22.17 129.21
CA ILE A 560 -73.30 -23.48 128.51
C ILE A 560 -74.20 -23.44 127.27
N ARG A 561 -75.38 -22.80 127.35
CA ARG A 561 -76.31 -22.66 126.21
C ARG A 561 -75.75 -21.74 125.13
N SER A 562 -75.14 -20.62 125.51
CA SER A 562 -74.49 -19.70 124.56
C SER A 562 -73.33 -20.40 123.81
N ARG A 563 -72.44 -21.08 124.54
CA ARG A 563 -71.30 -21.82 124.00
C ARG A 563 -71.70 -22.88 122.97
N ASN A 564 -72.78 -23.61 123.22
CA ASN A 564 -73.26 -24.64 122.30
C ASN A 564 -73.80 -24.07 120.98
N ASN A 565 -74.39 -22.86 120.99
CA ASN A 565 -74.81 -22.18 119.77
C ASN A 565 -73.61 -21.65 118.98
N ALA A 566 -72.60 -21.07 119.65
CA ALA A 566 -71.37 -20.63 119.01
C ALA A 566 -70.61 -21.79 118.32
N LEU A 567 -70.55 -22.97 118.95
CA LEU A 567 -69.95 -24.17 118.35
C LEU A 567 -70.66 -24.65 117.07
N ARG A 568 -72.00 -24.52 117.00
CA ARG A 568 -72.76 -24.84 115.78
C ARG A 568 -72.47 -23.86 114.65
N LEU A 569 -72.40 -22.57 114.96
CA LEU A 569 -72.06 -21.53 113.98
C LEU A 569 -70.63 -21.72 113.43
N LYS A 570 -69.66 -22.00 114.31
CA LYS A 570 -68.26 -22.28 113.92
C LYS A 570 -68.18 -23.43 112.92
N LYS A 571 -68.81 -24.57 113.21
CA LYS A 571 -68.83 -25.73 112.30
C LYS A 571 -69.46 -25.44 110.94
N LYS A 572 -70.45 -24.55 110.88
CA LYS A 572 -71.03 -24.11 109.60
C LYS A 572 -70.02 -23.26 108.82
N MET A 573 -69.40 -22.27 109.45
CA MET A 573 -68.39 -21.42 108.82
C MET A 573 -67.15 -22.19 108.37
N GLU A 574 -66.76 -23.24 109.09
CA GLU A 574 -65.68 -24.17 108.68
C GLU A 574 -66.04 -24.95 107.40
N GLY A 575 -67.31 -25.35 107.23
CA GLY A 575 -67.80 -25.95 106.00
C GLY A 575 -67.89 -24.96 104.84
N ASP A 576 -68.48 -23.78 105.08
CA ASP A 576 -68.61 -22.72 104.08
C ASP A 576 -67.22 -22.25 103.56
N LEU A 577 -66.19 -22.25 104.42
CA LEU A 577 -64.80 -21.99 104.03
C LEU A 577 -64.20 -23.07 103.12
N TYR A 578 -64.40 -24.35 103.48
CA TYR A 578 -63.87 -25.48 102.71
C TYR A 578 -64.44 -25.52 101.27
N ASP A 579 -65.73 -25.24 101.12
CA ASP A 579 -66.37 -25.17 99.80
C ASP A 579 -65.83 -23.99 98.95
N MET A 580 -65.45 -22.87 99.59
CA MET A 580 -64.84 -21.72 98.92
C MET A 580 -63.38 -21.99 98.51
N GLU A 581 -62.60 -22.72 99.33
CA GLU A 581 -61.25 -23.15 98.99
C GLU A 581 -61.25 -24.07 97.75
N ILE A 582 -62.21 -25.00 97.65
CA ILE A 582 -62.39 -25.87 96.48
C ILE A 582 -62.74 -25.06 95.22
N GLN A 583 -63.62 -24.06 95.33
CA GLN A 583 -63.98 -23.20 94.18
C GLN A 583 -62.79 -22.36 93.70
N LEU A 584 -62.03 -21.78 94.63
CA LEU A 584 -60.84 -21.00 94.33
C LEU A 584 -59.73 -21.84 93.67
N SER A 585 -59.56 -23.09 94.12
CA SER A 585 -58.66 -24.07 93.49
C SER A 585 -59.04 -24.37 92.03
N HIS A 586 -60.33 -24.61 91.75
CA HIS A 586 -60.82 -24.83 90.38
C HIS A 586 -60.63 -23.60 89.48
N ALA A 587 -60.93 -22.40 89.98
CA ALA A 587 -60.74 -21.15 89.23
C ALA A 587 -59.27 -20.94 88.86
N ASN A 588 -58.34 -21.18 89.80
CA ASN A 588 -56.91 -21.08 89.53
C ASN A 588 -56.42 -22.10 88.50
N CYS A 589 -56.98 -23.33 88.50
CA CYS A 589 -56.66 -24.33 87.48
C CYS A 589 -57.06 -23.85 86.07
N GLN A 590 -58.29 -23.34 85.91
CA GLN A 590 -58.76 -22.80 84.62
C GLN A 590 -57.95 -21.58 84.14
N VAL A 591 -57.49 -20.73 85.06
CA VAL A 591 -56.58 -19.61 84.72
C VAL A 591 -55.22 -20.13 84.21
N ALA A 592 -54.67 -21.18 84.82
CA ALA A 592 -53.42 -21.79 84.36
C ALA A 592 -53.57 -22.45 82.97
N GLU A 593 -54.68 -23.15 82.73
CA GLU A 593 -54.98 -23.76 81.42
C GLU A 593 -55.15 -22.72 80.31
N THR A 594 -55.93 -21.67 80.56
CA THR A 594 -56.13 -20.57 79.59
C THR A 594 -54.83 -19.81 79.31
N GLN A 595 -53.99 -19.54 80.31
CA GLN A 595 -52.65 -18.98 80.10
C GLN A 595 -51.76 -19.89 79.25
N LYS A 596 -51.83 -21.21 79.42
CA LYS A 596 -51.10 -22.18 78.59
C LYS A 596 -51.59 -22.14 77.13
N HIS A 597 -52.89 -22.00 76.90
CA HIS A 597 -53.47 -21.86 75.56
C HIS A 597 -53.02 -20.55 74.88
N ILE A 598 -53.05 -19.42 75.60
CA ILE A 598 -52.57 -18.12 75.09
C ILE A 598 -51.10 -18.20 74.67
N LYS A 599 -50.24 -18.80 75.49
CA LYS A 599 -48.82 -19.01 75.15
C LYS A 599 -48.63 -19.90 73.91
N GLY A 600 -49.45 -20.95 73.77
CA GLY A 600 -49.45 -21.80 72.57
C GLY A 600 -49.83 -21.03 71.29
N MET A 601 -50.89 -20.22 71.35
CA MET A 601 -51.32 -19.38 70.24
C MET A 601 -50.29 -18.29 69.89
N GLN A 602 -49.61 -17.71 70.89
CA GLN A 602 -48.52 -16.76 70.66
C GLN A 602 -47.33 -17.41 69.95
N GLY A 603 -46.94 -18.63 70.35
CA GLY A 603 -45.91 -19.40 69.65
C GLY A 603 -46.27 -19.66 68.19
N GLN A 604 -47.49 -20.17 67.92
CA GLN A 604 -47.96 -20.43 66.56
C GLN A 604 -48.00 -19.17 65.67
N LEU A 605 -48.37 -18.01 66.23
CA LEU A 605 -48.31 -16.73 65.52
C LEU A 605 -46.86 -16.35 65.17
N GLN A 606 -45.94 -16.54 66.11
CA GLN A 606 -44.53 -16.22 65.95
C GLN A 606 -43.84 -17.13 64.93
N ASP A 607 -44.13 -18.43 64.96
CA ASP A 607 -43.70 -19.41 63.94
C ASP A 607 -44.24 -19.05 62.55
N SER A 608 -45.52 -18.63 62.48
CA SER A 608 -46.15 -18.20 61.22
C SER A 608 -45.54 -16.90 60.67
N GLN A 609 -45.12 -15.96 61.53
CA GLN A 609 -44.39 -14.77 61.11
C GLN A 609 -42.99 -15.10 60.60
N LEU A 610 -42.25 -15.98 61.29
CA LEU A 610 -40.94 -16.44 60.82
C LEU A 610 -41.04 -17.12 59.44
N HIS A 611 -42.06 -17.94 59.21
CA HIS A 611 -42.31 -18.54 57.89
C HIS A 611 -42.63 -17.50 56.81
N LEU A 612 -43.36 -16.43 57.13
CA LEU A 612 -43.64 -15.33 56.20
C LEU A 612 -42.36 -14.54 55.87
N ASP A 613 -41.55 -14.22 56.89
CA ASP A 613 -40.30 -13.46 56.73
C ASP A 613 -39.24 -14.26 55.94
N ASP A 614 -39.18 -15.59 56.14
CA ASP A 614 -38.34 -16.48 55.33
C ASP A 614 -38.80 -16.56 53.87
N ALA A 615 -40.12 -16.68 53.63
CA ALA A 615 -40.67 -16.68 52.27
C ALA A 615 -40.47 -15.33 51.54
N LEU A 616 -40.52 -14.20 52.28
CA LEU A 616 -40.20 -12.87 51.74
C LEU A 616 -38.72 -12.72 51.41
N ARG A 617 -37.82 -13.25 52.26
CA ARG A 617 -36.37 -13.30 51.98
C ARG A 617 -36.07 -14.15 50.74
N GLU A 618 -36.65 -15.34 50.62
CA GLU A 618 -36.48 -16.19 49.43
C GLU A 618 -37.00 -15.51 48.15
N ASN A 619 -38.15 -14.84 48.21
CA ASN A 619 -38.70 -14.08 47.08
C ASN A 619 -37.78 -12.93 46.63
N ASN A 620 -37.15 -12.21 47.57
CA ASN A 620 -36.19 -11.16 47.23
C ASN A 620 -34.91 -11.75 46.60
N ASN A 621 -34.37 -12.83 47.17
CA ASN A 621 -33.21 -13.54 46.59
C ASN A 621 -33.49 -14.02 45.16
N LEU A 622 -34.71 -14.54 44.90
CA LEU A 622 -35.13 -14.96 43.56
C LEU A 622 -35.25 -13.79 42.57
N LYS A 623 -35.71 -12.61 43.01
CA LYS A 623 -35.73 -11.39 42.17
C LYS A 623 -34.32 -10.90 41.84
N GLU A 624 -33.41 -10.94 42.79
CA GLU A 624 -32.01 -10.56 42.56
C GLU A 624 -31.31 -11.53 41.61
N GLN A 625 -31.52 -12.85 41.77
CA GLN A 625 -31.06 -13.86 40.84
C GLN A 625 -31.64 -13.65 39.43
N LEU A 626 -32.94 -13.37 39.32
CA LEU A 626 -33.59 -13.04 38.05
C LEU A 626 -32.94 -11.81 37.39
N ALA A 627 -32.74 -10.72 38.13
CA ALA A 627 -32.09 -9.52 37.62
C ALA A 627 -30.62 -9.74 37.19
N MET A 628 -29.89 -10.62 37.89
CA MET A 628 -28.54 -11.03 37.46
C MET A 628 -28.58 -11.85 36.16
N VAL A 629 -29.52 -12.79 36.03
CA VAL A 629 -29.71 -13.59 34.82
C VAL A 629 -30.13 -12.73 33.64
N GLU A 630 -31.04 -11.76 33.83
CA GLU A 630 -31.45 -10.79 32.82
C GLU A 630 -30.28 -9.93 32.34
N ARG A 631 -29.47 -9.38 33.25
CA ARG A 631 -28.23 -8.64 32.89
C ARG A 631 -27.27 -9.50 32.08
N ARG A 632 -27.06 -10.76 32.49
CA ARG A 632 -26.18 -11.70 31.77
C ARG A 632 -26.74 -12.07 30.40
N ASN A 633 -28.06 -12.23 30.27
CA ASN A 633 -28.71 -12.52 28.99
C ASN A 633 -28.60 -11.33 28.02
N ASN A 634 -28.81 -10.10 28.52
CA ASN A 634 -28.60 -8.89 27.73
C ASN A 634 -27.15 -8.76 27.25
N LEU A 635 -26.16 -9.03 28.11
CA LEU A 635 -24.74 -9.02 27.75
C LEU A 635 -24.41 -10.06 26.66
N MET A 636 -24.88 -11.30 26.83
CA MET A 636 -24.73 -12.36 25.82
C MET A 636 -25.43 -12.02 24.50
N THR A 637 -26.54 -11.27 24.56
CA THR A 637 -27.27 -10.81 23.37
C THR A 637 -26.46 -9.75 22.62
N THR A 638 -25.87 -8.76 23.33
CA THR A 638 -24.97 -7.77 22.71
C THR A 638 -23.71 -8.41 22.12
N GLU A 639 -23.09 -9.37 22.82
CA GLU A 639 -21.95 -10.14 22.29
C GLU A 639 -22.32 -10.92 21.03
N LEU A 640 -23.52 -11.52 20.98
CA LEU A 640 -24.02 -12.21 19.78
C LEU A 640 -24.29 -11.24 18.61
N GLU A 641 -24.75 -10.02 18.88
CA GLU A 641 -24.98 -8.98 17.87
C GLU A 641 -23.66 -8.45 17.30
N GLU A 642 -22.66 -8.19 18.16
CA GLU A 642 -21.30 -7.82 17.74
C GLU A 642 -20.65 -8.92 16.89
N MET A 643 -20.72 -10.18 17.32
CA MET A 643 -20.18 -11.32 16.57
C MET A 643 -20.90 -11.53 15.23
N ARG A 644 -22.20 -11.24 15.14
CA ARG A 644 -22.95 -11.24 13.86
C ARG A 644 -22.50 -10.11 12.95
N ALA A 645 -22.34 -8.89 13.46
CA ALA A 645 -21.87 -7.76 12.68
C ALA A 645 -20.45 -8.00 12.12
N ALA A 646 -19.55 -8.56 12.94
CA ALA A 646 -18.22 -8.99 12.52
C ALA A 646 -18.28 -10.08 11.44
N LEU A 647 -19.14 -11.09 11.60
CA LEU A 647 -19.34 -12.14 10.59
C LEU A 647 -19.84 -11.55 9.26
N GLU A 648 -20.88 -10.70 9.27
CA GLU A 648 -21.36 -10.03 8.05
C GLU A 648 -20.27 -9.19 7.37
N GLN A 649 -19.44 -8.48 8.16
CA GLN A 649 -18.34 -7.69 7.61
C GLN A 649 -17.26 -8.57 6.98
N THR A 650 -16.89 -9.69 7.61
CA THR A 650 -15.97 -10.67 6.99
C THR A 650 -16.55 -11.32 5.74
N GLU A 651 -17.85 -11.61 5.69
CA GLU A 651 -18.51 -12.08 4.46
C GLU A 651 -18.49 -11.04 3.33
N ARG A 652 -18.72 -9.76 3.65
CA ARG A 652 -18.62 -8.66 2.66
C ARG A 652 -17.20 -8.58 2.10
N VAL A 653 -16.18 -8.63 2.95
CA VAL A 653 -14.77 -8.63 2.52
C VAL A 653 -14.45 -9.86 1.67
N ARG A 654 -14.87 -11.06 2.09
CA ARG A 654 -14.68 -12.30 1.31
C ARG A 654 -15.28 -12.18 -0.10
N LYS A 655 -16.52 -11.69 -0.23
CA LYS A 655 -17.18 -11.51 -1.53
C LYS A 655 -16.45 -10.52 -2.44
N VAL A 656 -15.85 -9.46 -1.87
CA VAL A 656 -15.03 -8.52 -2.63
C VAL A 656 -13.75 -9.21 -3.14
N SER A 657 -13.03 -9.94 -2.27
CA SER A 657 -11.83 -10.68 -2.68
C SER A 657 -12.11 -11.82 -3.67
N GLU A 658 -13.27 -12.48 -3.58
CA GLU A 658 -13.73 -13.46 -4.58
C GLU A 658 -14.00 -12.79 -5.94
N GLN A 659 -14.61 -11.60 -5.96
CA GLN A 659 -14.78 -10.83 -7.20
C GLN A 659 -13.45 -10.36 -7.79
N GLU A 660 -12.53 -9.86 -6.97
CA GLU A 660 -11.17 -9.47 -7.42
C GLU A 660 -10.40 -10.64 -8.02
N LEU A 661 -10.56 -11.86 -7.47
CA LEU A 661 -9.98 -13.08 -8.02
C LEU A 661 -10.61 -13.48 -9.37
N ILE A 662 -11.91 -13.29 -9.56
CA ILE A 662 -12.61 -13.50 -10.83
C ILE A 662 -12.12 -12.49 -11.88
N ASP A 663 -12.16 -11.20 -11.58
CA ASP A 663 -11.68 -10.12 -12.46
C ASP A 663 -10.21 -10.34 -12.89
N ALA A 664 -9.36 -10.79 -11.97
CA ALA A 664 -7.97 -11.14 -12.26
C ALA A 664 -7.85 -12.37 -13.17
N SER A 665 -8.67 -13.40 -12.94
CA SER A 665 -8.70 -14.64 -13.74
C SER A 665 -9.18 -14.38 -15.17
N GLU A 666 -10.22 -13.57 -15.35
CA GLU A 666 -10.69 -13.12 -16.67
C GLU A 666 -9.60 -12.33 -17.40
N ARG A 667 -8.91 -11.41 -16.70
CA ARG A 667 -7.80 -10.64 -17.26
C ARG A 667 -6.63 -11.53 -17.69
N VAL A 668 -6.32 -12.60 -16.95
CA VAL A 668 -5.33 -13.62 -17.35
C VAL A 668 -5.79 -14.39 -18.59
N GLN A 669 -7.06 -14.77 -18.70
CA GLN A 669 -7.59 -15.41 -19.91
C GLN A 669 -7.52 -14.50 -21.15
N ILE A 670 -7.85 -13.21 -21.01
CA ILE A 670 -7.73 -12.22 -22.09
C ILE A 670 -6.27 -12.10 -22.54
N LEU A 671 -5.33 -11.96 -21.61
CA LEU A 671 -3.90 -11.88 -21.94
C LEU A 671 -3.38 -13.20 -22.56
N HIS A 672 -3.89 -14.35 -22.14
CA HIS A 672 -3.54 -15.64 -22.73
C HIS A 672 -4.05 -15.78 -24.17
N SER A 673 -5.27 -15.35 -24.46
CA SER A 673 -5.83 -15.36 -25.82
C SER A 673 -5.11 -14.37 -26.75
N GLN A 674 -4.76 -13.18 -26.25
CA GLN A 674 -3.95 -12.20 -26.96
C GLN A 674 -2.54 -12.73 -27.26
N ASN A 675 -1.84 -13.31 -26.28
CA ASN A 675 -0.53 -13.93 -26.49
C ASN A 675 -0.59 -15.08 -27.48
N THR A 676 -1.64 -15.90 -27.45
CA THR A 676 -1.82 -17.00 -28.41
C THR A 676 -2.03 -16.46 -29.84
N SER A 677 -2.82 -15.40 -30.00
CA SER A 677 -3.00 -14.71 -31.28
C SER A 677 -1.68 -14.11 -31.79
N LEU A 678 -0.96 -13.37 -30.94
CA LEU A 678 0.34 -12.79 -31.28
C LEU A 678 1.35 -13.87 -31.66
N LEU A 679 1.43 -14.99 -30.94
CA LEU A 679 2.31 -16.11 -31.25
C LEU A 679 1.97 -16.77 -32.60
N ASN A 680 0.69 -16.85 -32.96
CA ASN A 680 0.27 -17.31 -34.28
C ASN A 680 0.62 -16.31 -35.40
N THR A 681 0.43 -14.99 -35.17
CA THR A 681 0.88 -13.97 -36.14
C THR A 681 2.39 -13.96 -36.31
N LYS A 682 3.15 -14.15 -35.23
CA LYS A 682 4.61 -14.30 -35.26
C LYS A 682 5.02 -15.50 -36.11
N LYS A 683 4.45 -16.69 -35.87
CA LYS A 683 4.73 -17.89 -36.67
C LYS A 683 4.43 -17.70 -38.16
N ARG A 684 3.36 -16.97 -38.50
CA ARG A 684 3.05 -16.62 -39.90
C ARG A 684 4.13 -15.71 -40.48
N LEU A 685 4.51 -14.64 -39.78
CA LEU A 685 5.57 -13.73 -40.23
C LEU A 685 6.94 -14.43 -40.33
N GLU A 686 7.26 -15.39 -39.45
CA GLU A 686 8.46 -16.23 -39.55
C GLU A 686 8.43 -17.11 -40.82
N ALA A 687 7.25 -17.64 -41.20
CA ALA A 687 7.07 -18.35 -42.47
C ALA A 687 7.16 -17.41 -43.69
N ASP A 688 6.54 -16.23 -43.63
CA ASP A 688 6.60 -15.22 -44.69
C ASP A 688 8.06 -14.74 -44.91
N ILE A 689 8.84 -14.56 -43.84
CA ILE A 689 10.27 -14.23 -43.89
C ILE A 689 11.08 -15.35 -44.55
N THR A 690 10.87 -16.62 -44.17
CA THR A 690 11.60 -17.73 -44.81
C THR A 690 11.20 -17.92 -46.28
N TYR A 691 9.95 -17.63 -46.66
CA TYR A 691 9.52 -17.58 -48.06
C TYR A 691 10.25 -16.49 -48.84
N LEU A 692 10.26 -15.25 -48.35
CA LEU A 692 10.95 -14.12 -48.99
C LEU A 692 12.47 -14.32 -49.07
N GLN A 693 13.09 -14.97 -48.08
CA GLN A 693 14.51 -15.36 -48.13
C GLN A 693 14.78 -16.29 -49.30
N ASN A 694 13.97 -17.34 -49.48
CA ASN A 694 14.09 -18.27 -50.61
C ASN A 694 13.87 -17.57 -51.97
N GLU A 695 12.91 -16.64 -52.06
CA GLU A 695 12.65 -15.86 -53.27
C GLU A 695 13.83 -14.93 -53.62
N VAL A 696 14.41 -14.25 -52.63
CA VAL A 696 15.62 -13.45 -52.80
C VAL A 696 16.83 -14.30 -53.22
N GLU A 697 17.00 -15.49 -52.66
CA GLU A 697 18.06 -16.42 -53.09
C GLU A 697 17.87 -16.88 -54.55
N GLN A 698 16.63 -17.15 -54.98
CA GLN A 698 16.32 -17.44 -56.38
C GLN A 698 16.64 -16.27 -57.30
N ILE A 699 16.22 -15.05 -56.96
CA ILE A 699 16.51 -13.83 -57.74
C ILE A 699 18.03 -13.58 -57.84
N ILE A 700 18.78 -13.80 -56.75
CA ILE A 700 20.25 -13.69 -56.77
C ILE A 700 20.87 -14.74 -57.71
N GLN A 701 20.34 -15.97 -57.72
CA GLN A 701 20.84 -17.01 -58.60
C GLN A 701 20.48 -16.74 -60.08
N GLU A 702 19.29 -16.22 -60.36
CA GLU A 702 18.90 -15.78 -61.71
C GLU A 702 19.74 -14.61 -62.21
N ALA A 703 20.02 -13.62 -61.36
CA ALA A 703 20.89 -12.49 -61.67
C ALA A 703 22.31 -12.96 -62.01
N ARG A 704 22.89 -13.90 -61.24
CA ARG A 704 24.18 -14.54 -61.56
C ARG A 704 24.15 -15.27 -62.91
N ASN A 705 23.10 -16.04 -63.17
CA ASN A 705 22.93 -16.76 -64.44
C ASN A 705 22.81 -15.78 -65.63
N ALA A 706 22.19 -14.61 -65.44
CA ALA A 706 22.12 -13.55 -66.45
C ALA A 706 23.47 -12.85 -66.65
N GLU A 707 24.22 -12.59 -65.57
CA GLU A 707 25.56 -12.00 -65.61
C GLU A 707 26.56 -12.90 -66.35
N GLU A 708 26.51 -14.23 -66.14
CA GLU A 708 27.33 -15.19 -66.89
C GLU A 708 27.01 -15.19 -68.39
N LYS A 709 25.72 -15.09 -68.76
CA LYS A 709 25.29 -14.97 -70.17
C LYS A 709 25.79 -13.67 -70.79
N ALA A 710 25.69 -12.56 -70.07
CA ALA A 710 26.21 -11.27 -70.52
C ALA A 710 27.74 -11.30 -70.71
N LYS A 711 28.48 -11.90 -69.76
CA LYS A 711 29.94 -12.08 -69.87
C LYS A 711 30.32 -12.92 -71.10
N LYS A 712 29.61 -14.02 -71.38
CA LYS A 712 29.81 -14.81 -72.60
C LYS A 712 29.57 -13.98 -73.86
N ALA A 713 28.44 -13.29 -73.96
CA ALA A 713 28.13 -12.43 -75.10
C ALA A 713 29.16 -11.30 -75.32
N ILE A 714 29.74 -10.74 -74.25
CA ILE A 714 30.82 -9.74 -74.32
C ILE A 714 32.11 -10.36 -74.87
N ILE A 715 32.47 -11.58 -74.43
CA ILE A 715 33.65 -12.31 -74.93
C ILE A 715 33.46 -12.66 -76.42
N ASP A 716 32.29 -13.19 -76.80
CA ASP A 716 31.96 -13.54 -78.18
C ASP A 716 32.00 -12.29 -79.08
N ALA A 717 31.46 -11.15 -78.63
CA ALA A 717 31.52 -9.89 -79.35
C ALA A 717 32.96 -9.34 -79.49
N ALA A 718 33.81 -9.50 -78.47
CA ALA A 718 35.21 -9.13 -78.55
C ALA A 718 35.99 -9.99 -79.55
N MET A 719 35.74 -11.31 -79.58
CA MET A 719 36.32 -12.23 -80.56
C MET A 719 35.88 -11.86 -81.99
N MET A 720 34.58 -11.63 -82.22
CA MET A 720 34.05 -11.22 -83.52
C MET A 720 34.63 -9.87 -84.00
N ALA A 721 34.88 -8.92 -83.09
CA ALA A 721 35.54 -7.66 -83.41
C ALA A 721 37.02 -7.84 -83.79
N GLU A 722 37.72 -8.79 -83.16
CA GLU A 722 39.12 -9.10 -83.48
C GLU A 722 39.26 -9.90 -84.79
N GLU A 723 38.30 -10.77 -85.11
CA GLU A 723 38.18 -11.43 -86.42
C GLU A 723 37.88 -10.43 -87.53
N LEU A 724 36.90 -9.52 -87.33
CA LEU A 724 36.60 -8.45 -88.28
C LEU A 724 37.81 -7.54 -88.53
N LYS A 725 38.61 -7.26 -87.50
CA LYS A 725 39.84 -6.46 -87.64
C LYS A 725 40.90 -7.18 -88.47
N LYS A 726 41.11 -8.49 -88.25
CA LYS A 726 42.01 -9.30 -89.09
C LYS A 726 41.57 -9.27 -90.55
N GLU A 727 40.27 -9.36 -90.81
CA GLU A 727 39.72 -9.33 -92.18
C GLU A 727 39.78 -7.93 -92.83
N GLN A 728 39.71 -6.86 -92.04
CA GLN A 728 40.01 -5.51 -92.52
C GLN A 728 41.50 -5.34 -92.86
N ASP A 729 42.41 -5.88 -92.06
CA ASP A 729 43.85 -5.82 -92.31
C ASP A 729 44.27 -6.64 -93.56
N THR A 730 43.68 -7.82 -93.78
CA THR A 730 43.88 -8.62 -95.01
C THR A 730 43.31 -7.90 -96.24
N SER A 731 42.09 -7.36 -96.15
CA SER A 731 41.46 -6.61 -97.23
C SER A 731 42.27 -5.34 -97.60
N ALA A 732 42.71 -4.57 -96.60
CA ALA A 732 43.56 -3.39 -96.82
C ALA A 732 44.95 -3.74 -97.39
N HIS A 733 45.48 -4.94 -97.13
CA HIS A 733 46.67 -5.45 -97.79
C HIS A 733 46.40 -5.80 -99.26
N LEU A 734 45.28 -6.48 -99.55
CA LEU A 734 44.88 -6.82 -100.92
C LEU A 734 44.60 -5.58 -101.78
N GLU A 735 43.98 -4.52 -101.24
CA GLU A 735 43.81 -3.25 -101.95
C GLU A 735 45.15 -2.57 -102.29
N ARG A 736 46.11 -2.58 -101.37
CA ARG A 736 47.47 -2.06 -101.62
C ARG A 736 48.17 -2.85 -102.72
N MET A 737 48.07 -4.18 -102.69
CA MET A 737 48.66 -5.05 -103.72
C MET A 737 47.98 -4.86 -105.09
N LYS A 738 46.65 -4.69 -105.11
CA LYS A 738 45.88 -4.34 -106.31
C LYS A 738 46.33 -3.01 -106.91
N LYS A 739 46.46 -1.93 -106.11
CA LYS A 739 46.94 -0.63 -106.58
C LYS A 739 48.34 -0.70 -107.20
N ASN A 740 49.25 -1.47 -106.61
CA ASN A 740 50.59 -1.66 -107.15
C ASN A 740 50.57 -2.38 -108.52
N LEU A 741 49.69 -3.37 -108.69
CA LEU A 741 49.49 -4.05 -109.97
C LEU A 741 48.83 -3.15 -111.02
N GLU A 742 47.82 -2.35 -110.63
CA GLU A 742 47.18 -1.35 -111.51
C GLU A 742 48.18 -0.27 -111.97
N GLN A 743 49.12 0.13 -111.11
CA GLN A 743 50.20 1.04 -111.47
C GLN A 743 51.17 0.39 -112.46
N MET A 744 51.62 -0.84 -112.20
CA MET A 744 52.55 -1.56 -113.08
C MET A 744 51.93 -1.85 -114.46
N VAL A 745 50.62 -2.10 -114.53
CA VAL A 745 49.89 -2.22 -115.80
C VAL A 745 49.87 -0.88 -116.55
N LYS A 746 49.63 0.25 -115.87
CA LYS A 746 49.69 1.58 -116.50
C LYS A 746 51.07 1.93 -117.05
N ASP A 747 52.13 1.60 -116.32
CA ASP A 747 53.50 1.90 -116.76
C ASP A 747 53.89 1.03 -117.98
N LEU A 748 53.44 -0.22 -118.04
CA LEU A 748 53.56 -1.08 -119.23
C LEU A 748 52.71 -0.59 -120.40
N GLN A 749 51.50 -0.07 -120.14
CA GLN A 749 50.64 0.56 -121.15
C GLN A 749 51.35 1.79 -121.76
N HIS A 750 51.98 2.61 -120.91
CA HIS A 750 52.71 3.80 -121.33
C HIS A 750 53.93 3.46 -122.20
N HIS A 751 54.71 2.44 -121.84
CA HIS A 751 55.83 1.98 -122.66
C HIS A 751 55.39 1.36 -124.00
N LEU A 752 54.20 0.76 -124.08
CA LEU A 752 53.62 0.31 -125.35
C LEU A 752 53.26 1.52 -126.23
N ASP A 753 52.56 2.51 -125.68
CA ASP A 753 52.20 3.75 -126.36
C ASP A 753 53.43 4.54 -126.83
N GLU A 754 54.51 4.57 -126.04
CA GLU A 754 55.79 5.19 -126.41
C GLU A 754 56.48 4.44 -127.57
N ALA A 755 56.48 3.10 -127.56
CA ALA A 755 57.04 2.29 -128.63
C ALA A 755 56.27 2.48 -129.96
N GLU A 756 54.93 2.50 -129.91
CA GLU A 756 54.09 2.77 -131.08
C GLU A 756 54.25 4.21 -131.60
N GLN A 757 54.33 5.20 -130.70
CA GLN A 757 54.61 6.60 -131.04
C GLN A 757 55.99 6.77 -131.70
N LEU A 758 57.02 6.05 -131.24
CA LEU A 758 58.36 6.08 -131.83
C LEU A 758 58.40 5.44 -133.23
N ALA A 759 57.69 4.32 -133.43
CA ALA A 759 57.56 3.71 -134.76
C ALA A 759 56.85 4.65 -135.76
N LEU A 760 55.71 5.24 -135.36
CA LEU A 760 54.92 6.14 -136.21
C LEU A 760 55.60 7.49 -136.50
N LYS A 761 56.41 8.02 -135.57
CA LYS A 761 57.19 9.26 -135.77
C LYS A 761 58.48 9.06 -136.54
N SER A 762 59.02 7.83 -136.60
CA SER A 762 60.18 7.48 -137.41
C SER A 762 59.80 7.34 -138.90
N GLY A 763 58.83 6.48 -139.22
CA GLY A 763 58.42 6.21 -140.61
C GLY A 763 57.94 7.44 -141.37
N LYS A 764 57.08 8.28 -140.76
CA LYS A 764 56.58 9.50 -141.41
C LYS A 764 57.65 10.57 -141.65
N LYS A 765 58.74 10.62 -140.87
CA LYS A 765 59.84 11.57 -141.08
C LYS A 765 60.86 11.11 -142.12
N GLN A 766 60.93 9.82 -142.42
CA GLN A 766 61.74 9.29 -143.53
C GLN A 766 60.97 9.30 -144.85
N LEU A 767 59.66 9.00 -144.83
CA LEU A 767 58.77 9.24 -145.98
C LEU A 767 58.76 10.72 -146.36
N GLN A 768 58.39 11.66 -145.47
CA GLN A 768 58.38 13.09 -145.83
C GLN A 768 59.75 13.68 -146.22
N LYS A 769 60.88 13.06 -145.85
CA LYS A 769 62.23 13.52 -146.26
C LYS A 769 62.76 12.88 -147.54
N LEU A 770 62.23 11.73 -147.97
CA LEU A 770 62.50 11.20 -149.30
C LEU A 770 61.41 11.61 -150.29
N GLU A 771 60.16 11.81 -149.88
CA GLU A 771 59.11 12.42 -150.69
C GLU A 771 59.42 13.90 -150.97
N ALA A 772 59.91 14.68 -149.99
CA ALA A 772 60.38 16.04 -150.27
C ALA A 772 61.65 16.06 -151.13
N LYS A 773 62.55 15.07 -150.98
CA LYS A 773 63.76 14.97 -151.81
C LYS A 773 63.48 14.41 -153.20
N ILE A 774 62.42 13.63 -153.35
CA ILE A 774 61.81 13.25 -154.62
C ILE A 774 61.14 14.49 -155.22
N HIS A 775 60.42 15.33 -154.47
CA HIS A 775 59.83 16.54 -155.02
C HIS A 775 60.86 17.65 -155.36
N GLU A 776 61.97 17.73 -154.64
CA GLU A 776 63.09 18.62 -154.99
C GLU A 776 63.90 18.05 -156.17
N LEU A 777 64.18 16.75 -156.22
CA LEU A 777 64.82 16.13 -157.39
C LEU A 777 63.87 16.00 -158.59
N GLU A 778 62.55 16.00 -158.42
CA GLU A 778 61.54 16.09 -159.48
C GLU A 778 61.42 17.51 -160.00
N ASN A 779 61.55 18.54 -159.15
CA ASN A 779 61.62 19.92 -159.61
C ASN A 779 62.97 20.24 -160.27
N GLU A 780 64.10 19.70 -159.78
CA GLU A 780 65.40 19.80 -160.46
C GLU A 780 65.43 18.95 -161.74
N LEU A 781 64.77 17.78 -161.77
CA LEU A 781 64.60 16.95 -162.98
C LEU A 781 63.58 17.56 -163.96
N ASP A 782 62.55 18.29 -163.53
CA ASP A 782 61.61 18.99 -164.44
C ASP A 782 62.22 20.31 -164.93
N ILE A 783 63.11 20.95 -164.16
CA ILE A 783 63.96 22.05 -164.63
C ILE A 783 65.01 21.54 -165.62
N GLU A 784 65.70 20.41 -165.37
CA GLU A 784 66.61 19.79 -166.35
C GLU A 784 65.89 18.97 -167.44
N GLN A 785 64.60 18.67 -167.34
CA GLN A 785 63.79 18.20 -168.47
C GLN A 785 63.25 19.36 -169.29
N LYS A 786 63.04 20.56 -168.72
CA LYS A 786 62.77 21.77 -169.51
C LYS A 786 64.04 22.26 -170.20
N ARG A 787 65.18 22.28 -169.51
CA ARG A 787 66.51 22.51 -170.10
C ARG A 787 66.94 21.37 -171.03
N GLY A 788 66.52 20.14 -170.75
CA GLY A 788 66.70 18.94 -171.57
C GLY A 788 65.84 18.96 -172.84
N ILE A 789 64.58 19.40 -172.78
CA ILE A 789 63.70 19.54 -173.94
C ILE A 789 64.11 20.76 -174.78
N GLU A 790 64.66 21.81 -174.18
CA GLU A 790 65.26 22.92 -174.93
C GLU A 790 66.60 22.54 -175.55
N SER A 791 67.51 21.86 -174.84
CA SER A 791 68.74 21.31 -175.43
C SER A 791 68.49 20.18 -176.42
N VAL A 792 67.38 19.43 -176.34
CA VAL A 792 66.95 18.44 -177.36
C VAL A 792 66.14 19.06 -178.50
N LYS A 793 65.45 20.20 -178.31
CA LYS A 793 64.89 20.99 -179.43
C LYS A 793 65.97 21.76 -180.17
N VAL A 794 66.99 22.23 -179.45
CA VAL A 794 68.22 22.80 -179.98
C VAL A 794 69.06 21.69 -180.64
N ALA A 795 69.19 20.50 -180.05
CA ALA A 795 69.83 19.35 -180.70
C ALA A 795 69.03 18.86 -181.92
N ARG A 796 67.69 18.83 -181.91
CA ARG A 796 66.90 18.48 -183.12
C ARG A 796 66.95 19.57 -184.20
N LYS A 797 67.25 20.83 -183.84
CA LYS A 797 67.60 21.89 -184.81
C LYS A 797 69.05 21.75 -185.29
N TYR A 798 70.01 21.44 -184.42
CA TYR A 798 71.41 21.20 -184.78
C TYR A 798 71.68 19.81 -185.36
N GLU A 799 70.74 18.86 -185.30
CA GLU A 799 70.85 17.50 -185.86
C GLU A 799 70.11 17.37 -187.18
N ARG A 800 69.08 18.20 -187.44
CA ARG A 800 68.69 18.50 -188.83
C ARG A 800 69.79 19.31 -189.50
N ARG A 801 70.35 20.30 -188.81
CA ARG A 801 71.50 21.06 -189.29
C ARG A 801 72.82 20.27 -189.31
N LEU A 802 72.97 19.15 -188.58
CA LEU A 802 74.08 18.18 -188.73
C LEU A 802 73.73 17.09 -189.72
N LYS A 803 72.48 16.77 -190.05
CA LYS A 803 72.18 15.97 -191.25
C LYS A 803 72.43 16.81 -192.51
N GLU A 804 72.20 18.11 -192.47
CA GLU A 804 72.61 19.05 -193.50
C GLU A 804 74.13 19.31 -193.48
N LEU A 805 74.77 19.54 -192.32
CA LEU A 805 76.23 19.80 -192.21
C LEU A 805 77.11 18.53 -192.18
N THR A 806 76.57 17.32 -192.01
CA THR A 806 77.31 16.07 -192.26
C THR A 806 77.18 15.69 -193.73
N TYR A 807 76.05 15.99 -194.37
CA TYR A 807 75.99 16.00 -195.83
C TYR A 807 76.99 17.03 -196.39
N GLN A 808 77.00 18.26 -195.86
CA GLN A 808 77.99 19.29 -196.21
C GLN A 808 79.42 18.91 -195.80
N SER A 809 79.65 18.21 -194.69
CA SER A 809 81.01 17.80 -194.26
C SER A 809 81.51 16.54 -194.96
N GLU A 810 80.64 15.69 -195.52
CA GLU A 810 81.03 14.59 -196.40
C GLU A 810 81.18 15.07 -197.85
N GLU A 811 80.41 16.07 -198.26
CA GLU A 811 80.64 16.84 -199.49
C GLU A 811 81.95 17.64 -199.39
N ASP A 812 82.24 18.27 -198.24
CA ASP A 812 83.50 18.95 -197.97
C ASP A 812 84.66 17.99 -197.73
N LYS A 813 84.44 16.75 -197.26
CA LYS A 813 85.50 15.73 -197.26
C LYS A 813 85.77 15.18 -198.67
N LYS A 814 84.77 15.10 -199.54
CA LYS A 814 84.99 14.85 -200.98
C LYS A 814 85.75 16.02 -201.62
N ASN A 815 85.38 17.26 -201.31
CA ASN A 815 86.09 18.45 -201.79
C ASN A 815 87.52 18.55 -201.20
N ILE A 816 87.74 18.17 -199.94
CA ILE A 816 89.08 18.17 -199.32
C ILE A 816 89.94 17.04 -199.89
N SER A 817 89.42 15.85 -200.19
CA SER A 817 90.19 14.86 -200.95
C SER A 817 90.53 15.34 -202.37
N GLN A 818 89.59 15.99 -203.06
CA GLN A 818 89.82 16.56 -204.41
C GLN A 818 90.76 17.78 -204.39
N LEU A 819 90.78 18.55 -203.29
CA LEU A 819 91.68 19.69 -203.10
C LEU A 819 93.03 19.28 -202.52
N GLN A 820 93.15 18.16 -201.79
CA GLN A 820 94.45 17.62 -201.38
C GLN A 820 95.23 17.12 -202.61
N GLU A 821 94.56 16.46 -203.57
CA GLU A 821 95.16 16.18 -204.89
C GLU A 821 95.49 17.44 -205.70
N LEU A 822 94.83 18.58 -205.44
CA LEU A 822 95.15 19.87 -206.04
C LEU A 822 96.32 20.56 -205.35
N VAL A 823 96.46 20.40 -204.03
CA VAL A 823 97.59 20.88 -203.22
C VAL A 823 98.88 20.16 -203.62
N ASP A 824 98.84 18.84 -203.86
CA ASP A 824 99.99 18.09 -204.39
C ASP A 824 100.38 18.56 -205.80
N LYS A 825 99.41 18.99 -206.62
CA LYS A 825 99.65 19.62 -207.94
C LYS A 825 100.14 21.07 -207.86
N LEU A 826 99.96 21.77 -206.74
CA LEU A 826 100.35 23.18 -206.56
C LEU A 826 101.63 23.38 -205.73
N GLN A 827 102.01 22.43 -204.85
CA GLN A 827 103.37 22.37 -204.29
C GLN A 827 104.44 22.17 -205.38
N LEU A 828 104.07 21.55 -206.51
CA LEU A 828 104.86 21.47 -207.73
C LEU A 828 105.08 22.81 -208.46
N LYS A 829 104.30 23.86 -208.16
CA LYS A 829 104.44 25.19 -208.78
C LYS A 829 105.08 26.25 -207.87
N VAL A 830 104.87 26.20 -206.55
CA VAL A 830 105.51 27.17 -205.63
C VAL A 830 107.04 26.98 -205.56
N LYS A 831 107.53 25.75 -205.74
CA LYS A 831 108.98 25.47 -205.91
C LYS A 831 109.61 26.09 -207.16
N VAL A 832 108.80 26.57 -208.12
CA VAL A 832 109.29 27.18 -209.37
C VAL A 832 109.28 28.71 -209.29
N TYR A 833 108.35 29.32 -208.55
CA TYR A 833 108.17 30.79 -208.52
C TYR A 833 108.49 31.50 -207.20
N LYS A 834 109.00 30.81 -206.16
CA LYS A 834 109.75 31.47 -205.06
C LYS A 834 111.26 31.18 -205.12
N LYS A 835 111.79 31.06 -206.34
CA LYS A 835 113.24 30.97 -206.65
C LYS A 835 113.86 32.33 -207.04
N GLN A 836 113.08 33.40 -207.19
CA GLN A 836 113.58 34.74 -207.59
C GLN A 836 112.70 35.86 -206.98
N ALA A 837 113.36 36.88 -206.40
CA ALA A 837 112.81 38.07 -205.70
C ALA A 837 112.03 37.75 -204.39
N GLU A 838 112.34 38.27 -203.20
CA GLU A 838 113.36 39.23 -202.67
C GLU A 838 113.82 38.64 -201.31
N GLU A 839 115.06 38.66 -200.80
CA GLU A 839 116.21 39.59 -200.81
C GLU A 839 116.11 40.82 -199.86
N ALA A 840 116.99 40.85 -198.83
CA ALA A 840 117.52 41.99 -198.05
C ALA A 840 116.78 42.63 -196.80
N VAL A 841 117.39 42.45 -195.59
CA VAL A 841 117.75 43.47 -194.53
C VAL A 841 116.84 43.83 -193.27
N SER A 842 117.39 43.62 -192.04
CA SER A 842 117.26 44.35 -190.69
C SER A 842 116.23 44.10 -189.50
N ALA A 843 116.76 43.84 -188.27
CA ALA A 843 116.42 44.02 -186.78
C ALA A 843 114.99 44.38 -186.17
N GLY A 844 114.66 44.34 -184.83
CA GLY A 844 115.25 43.79 -183.55
C GLY A 844 114.82 44.42 -182.15
N LEU A 845 114.96 43.69 -180.99
CA LEU A 845 115.18 44.08 -179.52
C LEU A 845 114.11 44.28 -178.34
N PHE A 846 114.43 43.67 -177.16
CA PHE A 846 114.32 44.05 -175.69
C PHE A 846 112.99 44.32 -174.90
N LYS A 847 112.84 44.33 -173.53
CA LYS A 847 113.76 44.10 -172.33
C LYS A 847 113.22 43.36 -171.02
N SER A 848 113.14 43.96 -169.80
CA SER A 848 113.22 43.26 -168.44
C SER A 848 112.86 44.04 -167.13
N LEU A 849 112.81 43.31 -165.97
CA LEU A 849 113.27 43.64 -164.57
C LEU A 849 112.36 44.34 -163.51
N TRP A 850 112.63 43.98 -162.23
CA TRP A 850 112.16 44.53 -160.92
C TRP A 850 110.64 44.47 -160.64
N VAL A 851 110.09 43.89 -159.55
CA VAL A 851 110.48 43.77 -158.13
C VAL A 851 110.65 45.12 -157.44
N LEU A 852 109.55 45.71 -156.93
CA LEU A 852 109.50 46.75 -155.87
C LEU A 852 108.04 47.08 -155.49
N GLY A 853 107.81 47.39 -154.21
CA GLY A 853 106.50 47.49 -153.55
C GLY A 853 105.72 48.81 -153.71
N GLY A 854 104.83 49.12 -152.75
CA GLY A 854 103.97 50.32 -152.79
C GLY A 854 102.98 50.50 -151.63
N TYR A 855 103.34 50.05 -150.41
CA TYR A 855 102.51 49.13 -149.60
C TYR A 855 102.29 47.81 -150.38
N PHE A 856 102.52 46.62 -149.83
CA PHE A 856 103.45 46.26 -148.77
C PHE A 856 104.62 45.49 -149.41
#